data_AF-A0A944U069-F1
#
_entry.id   AF-A0A944U069-F1
#
_cell.length_a   1.000
_cell.length_b   1.000
_cell.length_c   1.000
_cell.angle_alpha   90.00
_cell.angle_beta   90.00
_cell.angle_gamma   90.00
#
_symmetry.space_group_name_H-M   'P 1'
#
loop_
_entity.id
_entity.type
_entity.pdbx_description
1 polymer ?
#
loop_
_entity_poly.entity_id
_entity_poly.type
_entity_poly.pdbx_seq_one_letter_code
_entity_poly.pdbx_strand_id
1 'polypeptide(L)'
;MNPRFGMLGKACVILSASMLVQHHSSAQVLDFDPTSEGPWSDVDKTTLTVPMVDNGSISVDGKTNPAEYGGFSGINVTPGDNAWILDFPADRSWDDAADSSFTYWLAHDETYFYVGVDVNDDVLNSDDENTQFWKDDSVEIVIDAMNDRYDNNTDNSNDPFGGHCYFNYKGQFSVWDEEAGARGTGRWSTAVEDMSYGEDGDVWGVGGPVDGGWQLEVRFHKRLFEDPDTGNKLQDGYTMGFNIAIDDDDKAGPGINGSGDRSQDLELQYFWANRARFEGWNAEEAEYYTEEEIANKEYEKWHDPIISSSGRLSHGGTGEIIFAAASETGGGGGGGEPTDPEEKPPVVGDGPALDDTKTQVALQLPEAPIIDGILDPNESWSWAGGAAGNYWRVSYDENLEDLFRGGGPVDGPSELPFDANDLEYNIYAGVDDENLYIAIEIKDDWIETDSAEAGSENGQTWLDDSVEIFIDGDNSNFDERSTDGNPEVIDTGGQFVITANNAYRQAEAGNPGYGPNDAWYALTELTDTGYVAEFRISLDAIGNPQPGDVIGFNVGVNDDDTSGGSNRQVLWSGATHIESTYGNLFIGGRTYTAPKSSTPTIDGVVNAAEYESATAVVLNSHTGSYHIGVGNDEWEDGDHSLTAWIVHDDEAIYVGIDAIDDQIYTDSAEAGSEDGQTWVDDSIEIFFDADESNLAGRDTEKQFEGQYVLTPNGARRDNEANNPSFGASADWFAATTGTDEGYQMEFKITKASLGIADGASVGFNIAMNDDDGAGRKSQLNWNGSPHNEFTYGILVLGQASSDGGDSAADVSISMTDGVIVLTWEGNGTLQSATAVTGPWSAVDNAASGVAIEASASQAFYRVR
;
A
#
# COMPACT_ATOMS: atom_id res chain seq x y z
N MET A 1 -39.02 -52.63 46.90
CA MET A 1 -39.99 -51.69 46.29
C MET A 1 -39.61 -51.56 44.82
N ASN A 2 -40.63 -51.55 43.97
CA ASN A 2 -40.64 -52.03 42.59
C ASN A 2 -39.81 -51.18 41.57
N PRO A 3 -39.49 -51.77 40.40
CA PRO A 3 -38.31 -51.50 39.58
C PRO A 3 -38.67 -51.09 38.13
N ARG A 4 -37.69 -50.96 37.21
CA ARG A 4 -37.67 -51.54 35.83
C ARG A 4 -36.29 -51.25 35.16
N PHE A 5 -35.54 -52.29 34.73
CA PHE A 5 -35.24 -52.76 33.34
C PHE A 5 -34.36 -51.78 32.52
N GLY A 6 -33.34 -52.16 31.73
CA GLY A 6 -32.79 -53.43 31.25
C GLY A 6 -31.60 -53.16 30.30
N MET A 7 -30.79 -54.19 30.00
CA MET A 7 -29.55 -54.19 29.18
C MET A 7 -29.70 -53.63 27.74
N LEU A 8 -28.65 -52.98 27.21
CA LEU A 8 -28.37 -52.88 25.77
C LEU A 8 -26.86 -53.01 25.47
N GLY A 9 -26.54 -53.67 24.35
CA GLY A 9 -25.20 -54.01 23.89
C GLY A 9 -24.45 -52.85 23.24
N LYS A 10 -23.11 -52.98 23.20
CA LYS A 10 -22.19 -52.02 22.58
C LYS A 10 -22.19 -52.19 21.06
N ALA A 11 -22.69 -51.16 20.36
CA ALA A 11 -22.49 -50.92 18.95
C ALA A 11 -21.71 -49.61 18.79
N CYS A 12 -20.72 -49.62 17.90
CA CYS A 12 -19.94 -48.48 17.43
C CYS A 12 -20.87 -47.38 16.94
N VAL A 13 -20.74 -46.16 17.48
CA VAL A 13 -21.40 -44.97 16.97
C VAL A 13 -20.51 -44.38 15.89
N ILE A 14 -21.06 -44.27 14.69
CA ILE A 14 -20.57 -43.43 13.60
C ILE A 14 -20.73 -41.99 14.08
N LEU A 15 -19.62 -41.27 14.27
CA LEU A 15 -19.64 -39.81 14.35
C LEU A 15 -19.67 -39.30 12.91
N SER A 16 -20.85 -38.87 12.46
CA SER A 16 -20.95 -38.00 11.30
C SER A 16 -20.26 -36.69 11.66
N ALA A 17 -19.08 -36.43 11.08
CA ALA A 17 -18.57 -35.08 10.98
C ALA A 17 -19.40 -34.39 9.90
N SER A 18 -20.31 -33.50 10.31
CA SER A 18 -20.92 -32.56 9.39
C SER A 18 -19.80 -31.69 8.83
N MET A 19 -19.74 -31.63 7.51
CA MET A 19 -19.08 -30.57 6.75
C MET A 19 -19.45 -29.20 7.36
N LEU A 20 -18.46 -28.45 7.84
CA LEU A 20 -18.53 -27.00 7.90
C LEU A 20 -18.07 -26.54 6.51
N VAL A 21 -19.04 -26.36 5.61
CA VAL A 21 -18.87 -25.77 4.28
C VAL A 21 -19.62 -24.44 4.35
N GLN A 22 -18.93 -23.34 4.00
CA GLN A 22 -19.45 -22.01 3.57
C GLN A 22 -20.63 -21.33 4.29
N HIS A 23 -21.04 -21.74 5.49
CA HIS A 23 -22.18 -21.10 6.17
C HIS A 23 -21.89 -19.76 6.89
N HIS A 24 -20.66 -19.22 6.85
CA HIS A 24 -20.34 -18.00 7.63
C HIS A 24 -20.74 -16.70 6.91
N SER A 25 -20.53 -16.58 5.60
CA SER A 25 -20.82 -15.34 4.84
C SER A 25 -22.33 -15.09 4.69
N SER A 26 -23.13 -16.10 4.33
CA SER A 26 -24.59 -15.92 4.22
C SER A 26 -25.24 -15.60 5.56
N ALA A 27 -24.69 -16.09 6.68
CA ALA A 27 -25.16 -15.70 8.02
C ALA A 27 -24.85 -14.22 8.31
N GLN A 28 -23.67 -13.71 7.91
CA GLN A 28 -23.31 -12.30 8.06
C GLN A 28 -24.21 -11.37 7.24
N VAL A 29 -24.65 -11.80 6.05
CA VAL A 29 -25.58 -11.01 5.22
C VAL A 29 -26.99 -10.95 5.83
N LEU A 30 -27.51 -12.09 6.30
CA LEU A 30 -28.87 -12.17 6.82
C LEU A 30 -29.01 -11.59 8.24
N ASP A 31 -27.97 -11.70 9.06
CA ASP A 31 -27.92 -11.14 10.43
C ASP A 31 -27.17 -9.78 10.50
N PHE A 32 -26.97 -9.10 9.37
CA PHE A 32 -26.26 -7.82 9.29
C PHE A 32 -26.90 -6.75 10.18
N ASP A 33 -26.07 -6.01 10.94
CA ASP A 33 -26.50 -4.83 11.70
C ASP A 33 -26.31 -3.57 10.83
N PRO A 34 -27.40 -2.98 10.29
CA PRO A 34 -27.30 -1.83 9.41
C PRO A 34 -26.90 -0.52 10.12
N THR A 35 -26.72 -0.56 11.43
CA THR A 35 -26.23 0.58 12.24
C THR A 35 -24.74 0.45 12.59
N SER A 36 -24.11 -0.65 12.21
CA SER A 36 -22.70 -0.91 12.52
C SER A 36 -21.74 -0.20 11.57
N GLU A 37 -20.56 0.13 12.10
CA GLU A 37 -19.39 0.54 11.32
C GLU A 37 -18.73 -0.69 10.68
N GLY A 38 -18.07 -0.47 9.55
CA GLY A 38 -17.32 -1.48 8.79
C GLY A 38 -16.61 -0.85 7.59
N PRO A 39 -16.10 -1.65 6.64
CA PRO A 39 -15.42 -1.14 5.46
C PRO A 39 -16.23 -0.12 4.63
N TRP A 40 -17.56 -0.24 4.64
CA TRP A 40 -18.48 0.70 3.98
C TRP A 40 -18.57 2.07 4.65
N SER A 41 -18.17 2.21 5.93
CA SER A 41 -18.20 3.48 6.66
C SER A 41 -16.81 4.10 6.86
N ASP A 42 -15.77 3.33 6.57
CA ASP A 42 -14.36 3.72 6.58
C ASP A 42 -14.10 4.78 5.50
N VAL A 43 -13.54 5.93 5.90
CA VAL A 43 -13.37 7.08 5.01
C VAL A 43 -12.37 6.77 3.90
N ASP A 44 -11.28 6.09 4.18
CA ASP A 44 -10.22 5.85 3.20
C ASP A 44 -10.66 4.81 2.17
N LYS A 45 -11.36 3.76 2.62
CA LYS A 45 -11.91 2.72 1.72
C LYS A 45 -13.08 3.22 0.87
N THR A 46 -13.70 4.33 1.25
CA THR A 46 -14.82 4.92 0.54
C THR A 46 -14.53 6.28 -0.10
N THR A 47 -13.25 6.67 -0.19
CA THR A 47 -12.79 7.85 -0.94
C THR A 47 -12.02 7.39 -2.17
N LEU A 48 -12.43 7.79 -3.37
CA LEU A 48 -11.80 7.34 -4.61
C LEU A 48 -11.44 8.50 -5.54
N THR A 49 -10.30 8.41 -6.21
CA THR A 49 -9.94 9.35 -7.27
C THR A 49 -10.46 8.85 -8.61
N VAL A 50 -11.19 9.68 -9.34
CA VAL A 50 -11.78 9.37 -10.64
C VAL A 50 -10.91 9.98 -11.74
N PRO A 51 -10.26 9.17 -12.58
CA PRO A 51 -9.39 9.67 -13.62
C PRO A 51 -10.16 10.39 -14.70
N MET A 52 -9.51 11.41 -15.27
CA MET A 52 -9.98 12.04 -16.49
C MET A 52 -9.40 11.31 -17.70
N VAL A 53 -10.29 10.98 -18.64
CA VAL A 53 -9.99 10.30 -19.90
C VAL A 53 -10.32 11.20 -21.08
N ASP A 54 -9.80 10.84 -22.26
CA ASP A 54 -10.08 11.56 -23.49
C ASP A 54 -11.58 11.57 -23.83
N ASN A 55 -12.05 12.68 -24.40
CA ASN A 55 -13.45 12.82 -24.78
C ASN A 55 -13.92 11.69 -25.71
N GLY A 56 -14.92 10.93 -25.24
CA GLY A 56 -15.48 9.80 -25.99
C GLY A 56 -14.56 8.57 -26.11
N SER A 57 -13.54 8.45 -25.26
CA SER A 57 -12.68 7.26 -25.16
C SER A 57 -13.41 6.03 -24.63
N ILE A 58 -14.36 6.22 -23.70
CA ILE A 58 -15.24 5.15 -23.21
C ILE A 58 -16.28 4.82 -24.28
N SER A 59 -16.33 3.54 -24.66
CA SER A 59 -17.17 3.09 -25.78
C SER A 59 -18.66 3.02 -25.42
N VAL A 60 -19.00 2.75 -24.16
CA VAL A 60 -20.38 2.58 -23.66
C VAL A 60 -21.14 1.56 -24.53
N ASP A 61 -20.53 0.40 -24.73
CA ASP A 61 -21.02 -0.69 -25.57
C ASP A 61 -21.66 -1.85 -24.78
N GLY A 62 -21.69 -1.72 -23.45
CA GLY A 62 -22.25 -2.68 -22.50
C GLY A 62 -21.29 -3.81 -22.15
N LYS A 63 -19.99 -3.61 -22.38
CA LYS A 63 -18.93 -4.51 -21.94
C LYS A 63 -17.88 -3.71 -21.21
N THR A 64 -17.78 -3.94 -19.92
CA THR A 64 -16.76 -3.27 -19.13
C THR A 64 -15.37 -3.70 -19.61
N ASN A 65 -14.59 -2.71 -20.02
CA ASN A 65 -13.19 -2.85 -20.32
C ASN A 65 -12.41 -1.98 -19.33
N PRO A 66 -11.80 -2.55 -18.28
CA PRO A 66 -11.08 -1.78 -17.27
C PRO A 66 -10.05 -0.80 -17.85
N ALA A 67 -9.45 -1.13 -19.01
CA ALA A 67 -8.48 -0.28 -19.68
C ALA A 67 -9.06 1.05 -20.21
N GLU A 68 -10.38 1.13 -20.43
CA GLU A 68 -11.04 2.36 -20.87
C GLU A 68 -11.12 3.39 -19.73
N TYR A 69 -11.15 2.95 -18.48
CA TYR A 69 -11.37 3.79 -17.30
C TYR A 69 -10.11 4.47 -16.77
N GLY A 70 -9.18 4.87 -17.65
CA GLY A 70 -8.05 5.75 -17.29
C GLY A 70 -7.15 5.22 -16.17
N GLY A 71 -6.99 3.90 -16.04
CA GLY A 71 -6.20 3.28 -14.97
C GLY A 71 -6.92 3.16 -13.62
N PHE A 72 -8.22 3.47 -13.55
CA PHE A 72 -9.01 3.25 -12.35
C PHE A 72 -9.02 1.77 -11.98
N SER A 73 -8.53 1.43 -10.78
CA SER A 73 -8.62 0.06 -10.27
C SER A 73 -10.07 -0.27 -9.93
N GLY A 74 -10.56 -1.39 -10.46
CA GLY A 74 -11.94 -1.80 -10.25
C GLY A 74 -12.22 -2.06 -8.77
N ILE A 75 -13.31 -1.52 -8.25
CA ILE A 75 -13.69 -1.70 -6.84
C ILE A 75 -14.63 -2.89 -6.73
N ASN A 76 -14.17 -3.96 -6.09
CA ASN A 76 -14.97 -5.14 -5.80
C ASN A 76 -15.86 -4.90 -4.58
N VAL A 77 -17.14 -5.22 -4.68
CA VAL A 77 -18.14 -5.05 -3.63
C VAL A 77 -18.87 -6.38 -3.44
N THR A 78 -18.70 -6.98 -2.25
CA THR A 78 -19.27 -8.29 -1.91
C THR A 78 -20.10 -8.19 -0.63
N PRO A 79 -21.38 -8.60 -0.66
CA PRO A 79 -22.19 -8.73 0.55
C PRO A 79 -21.53 -9.59 1.63
N GLY A 80 -21.50 -9.07 2.85
CA GLY A 80 -20.92 -9.76 4.00
C GLY A 80 -19.41 -9.58 4.17
N ASP A 81 -18.74 -8.92 3.22
CA ASP A 81 -17.33 -8.54 3.31
C ASP A 81 -17.18 -7.02 3.48
N ASN A 82 -17.42 -6.25 2.40
CA ASN A 82 -17.18 -4.81 2.36
C ASN A 82 -18.40 -3.97 1.94
N ALA A 83 -19.57 -4.58 1.72
CA ALA A 83 -20.81 -3.86 1.39
C ALA A 83 -21.68 -3.56 2.63
N TRP A 84 -22.31 -2.38 2.65
CA TRP A 84 -23.39 -2.09 3.59
C TRP A 84 -24.71 -2.67 3.08
N ILE A 85 -25.33 -3.55 3.86
CA ILE A 85 -26.55 -4.27 3.46
C ILE A 85 -27.79 -3.59 4.03
N LEU A 86 -28.77 -3.31 3.18
CA LEU A 86 -30.03 -2.71 3.62
C LEU A 86 -30.91 -3.75 4.33
N ASP A 87 -31.55 -3.34 5.43
CA ASP A 87 -32.54 -4.17 6.15
C ASP A 87 -33.92 -4.19 5.44
N PHE A 88 -33.89 -4.39 4.12
CA PHE A 88 -35.06 -4.49 3.25
C PHE A 88 -34.70 -5.32 2.00
N PRO A 89 -35.50 -6.34 1.62
CA PRO A 89 -36.66 -6.85 2.35
C PRO A 89 -36.32 -7.43 3.71
N ALA A 90 -37.32 -7.49 4.58
CA ALA A 90 -37.22 -8.24 5.84
C ALA A 90 -37.11 -9.77 5.63
N ASP A 91 -37.50 -10.27 4.45
CA ASP A 91 -37.34 -11.65 4.01
C ASP A 91 -36.23 -11.84 2.97
N ARG A 92 -35.21 -10.95 2.93
CA ARG A 92 -34.00 -11.10 2.11
C ARG A 92 -33.37 -12.48 2.25
N SER A 93 -32.85 -13.01 1.15
CA SER A 93 -31.94 -14.14 1.09
C SER A 93 -30.71 -13.75 0.30
N TRP A 94 -29.65 -14.54 0.49
CA TRP A 94 -28.43 -14.44 -0.29
C TRP A 94 -27.68 -15.77 -0.14
N ASP A 95 -27.29 -16.38 -1.24
CA ASP A 95 -26.61 -17.67 -1.22
C ASP A 95 -25.10 -17.48 -1.03
N ASP A 96 -24.42 -16.87 -2.01
CA ASP A 96 -23.00 -16.53 -1.97
C ASP A 96 -22.63 -15.41 -2.96
N ALA A 97 -21.33 -15.12 -3.16
CA ALA A 97 -20.91 -14.04 -4.04
C ALA A 97 -21.32 -14.22 -5.52
N ALA A 98 -21.65 -15.45 -5.96
CA ALA A 98 -22.15 -15.68 -7.31
C ALA A 98 -23.64 -15.35 -7.46
N ASP A 99 -24.37 -15.23 -6.33
CA ASP A 99 -25.76 -14.79 -6.24
C ASP A 99 -25.84 -13.29 -6.55
N SER A 100 -25.04 -12.49 -5.85
CA SER A 100 -24.91 -11.06 -6.15
C SER A 100 -23.61 -10.50 -5.57
N SER A 101 -22.68 -10.11 -6.45
CA SER A 101 -21.51 -9.27 -6.15
C SER A 101 -21.11 -8.49 -7.40
N PHE A 102 -20.36 -7.39 -7.26
CA PHE A 102 -19.97 -6.61 -8.43
C PHE A 102 -18.61 -5.94 -8.30
N THR A 103 -18.03 -5.63 -9.45
CA THR A 103 -16.91 -4.71 -9.60
C THR A 103 -17.39 -3.47 -10.34
N TYR A 104 -16.97 -2.28 -9.93
CA TYR A 104 -17.27 -1.05 -10.68
C TYR A 104 -16.03 -0.20 -10.97
N TRP A 105 -16.14 0.60 -12.04
CA TRP A 105 -15.14 1.55 -12.50
C TRP A 105 -15.75 2.92 -12.72
N LEU A 106 -14.97 3.96 -12.43
CA LEU A 106 -15.35 5.35 -12.63
C LEU A 106 -14.32 6.05 -13.53
N ALA A 107 -14.79 6.91 -14.42
CA ALA A 107 -13.96 7.82 -15.19
C ALA A 107 -14.76 9.06 -15.56
N HIS A 108 -14.09 10.12 -16.03
CA HIS A 108 -14.77 11.27 -16.60
C HIS A 108 -14.02 11.85 -17.79
N ASP A 109 -14.71 12.53 -18.69
CA ASP A 109 -14.06 13.37 -19.71
C ASP A 109 -14.43 14.85 -19.49
N GLU A 110 -14.25 15.72 -20.48
CA GLU A 110 -14.65 17.13 -20.35
C GLU A 110 -16.18 17.32 -20.28
N THR A 111 -16.95 16.34 -20.74
CA THR A 111 -18.40 16.44 -20.97
C THR A 111 -19.21 15.51 -20.06
N TYR A 112 -18.69 14.33 -19.77
CA TYR A 112 -19.40 13.21 -19.20
C TYR A 112 -18.66 12.61 -18.00
N PHE A 113 -19.43 11.98 -17.13
CA PHE A 113 -19.01 11.09 -16.05
C PHE A 113 -19.51 9.68 -16.40
N TYR A 114 -18.64 8.69 -16.22
CA TYR A 114 -18.84 7.31 -16.66
C TYR A 114 -18.82 6.35 -15.46
N VAL A 115 -19.71 5.37 -15.50
CA VAL A 115 -19.80 4.28 -14.52
C VAL A 115 -19.84 2.97 -15.30
N GLY A 116 -18.86 2.10 -15.06
CA GLY A 116 -18.85 0.72 -15.56
C GLY A 116 -19.12 -0.26 -14.43
N VAL A 117 -19.88 -1.31 -14.68
CA VAL A 117 -20.21 -2.34 -13.70
C VAL A 117 -20.14 -3.73 -14.32
N ASP A 118 -19.47 -4.64 -13.63
CA ASP A 118 -19.44 -6.08 -13.91
C ASP A 118 -20.00 -6.83 -12.71
N VAL A 119 -21.13 -7.50 -12.87
CA VAL A 119 -21.91 -8.13 -11.80
C VAL A 119 -21.85 -9.64 -11.96
N ASN A 120 -21.50 -10.35 -10.90
CA ASN A 120 -21.73 -11.79 -10.77
C ASN A 120 -23.12 -12.01 -10.19
N ASP A 121 -23.92 -12.78 -10.90
CA ASP A 121 -25.34 -12.99 -10.63
C ASP A 121 -25.78 -14.28 -11.33
N ASP A 122 -26.42 -15.19 -10.60
CA ASP A 122 -26.83 -16.49 -11.11
C ASP A 122 -28.26 -16.51 -11.67
N VAL A 123 -29.07 -15.47 -11.44
CA VAL A 123 -30.46 -15.35 -11.89
C VAL A 123 -30.82 -13.94 -12.41
N LEU A 124 -30.43 -13.67 -13.65
CA LEU A 124 -30.86 -12.43 -14.31
C LEU A 124 -32.40 -12.25 -14.48
N ASN A 125 -32.99 -11.20 -13.91
CA ASN A 125 -34.33 -10.68 -14.14
C ASN A 125 -34.41 -9.17 -14.47
N SER A 126 -35.37 -8.84 -15.35
CA SER A 126 -35.90 -7.48 -15.40
C SER A 126 -37.28 -7.51 -16.05
N ASP A 127 -38.31 -7.46 -15.22
CA ASP A 127 -39.73 -7.54 -15.61
C ASP A 127 -40.63 -6.48 -14.98
N ASP A 128 -40.07 -5.54 -14.22
CA ASP A 128 -40.75 -4.34 -13.75
C ASP A 128 -40.65 -3.13 -14.69
N GLU A 129 -41.55 -2.16 -14.49
CA GLU A 129 -41.56 -0.89 -15.23
C GLU A 129 -40.40 0.01 -14.73
N ASN A 130 -39.87 0.91 -15.58
CA ASN A 130 -38.72 1.78 -15.27
C ASN A 130 -38.72 2.40 -13.85
N THR A 131 -39.87 2.89 -13.39
CA THR A 131 -40.00 3.51 -12.04
C THR A 131 -39.86 2.53 -10.87
N GLN A 132 -39.76 1.23 -11.14
CA GLN A 132 -39.69 0.13 -10.20
C GLN A 132 -38.45 -0.75 -10.40
N PHE A 133 -37.44 -0.28 -11.16
CA PHE A 133 -36.18 -1.02 -11.33
C PHE A 133 -35.47 -1.38 -10.03
N TRP A 134 -35.79 -0.73 -8.91
CA TRP A 134 -35.33 -1.15 -7.58
C TRP A 134 -35.74 -2.58 -7.16
N LYS A 135 -36.50 -3.28 -8.00
CA LYS A 135 -36.90 -4.68 -7.83
C LYS A 135 -36.37 -5.61 -8.91
N ASP A 136 -35.72 -5.07 -9.94
CA ASP A 136 -35.06 -5.83 -11.01
C ASP A 136 -33.56 -5.93 -10.67
N ASP A 137 -32.80 -6.76 -11.41
CA ASP A 137 -31.33 -6.64 -11.35
C ASP A 137 -30.94 -5.28 -11.90
N SER A 138 -30.47 -4.43 -11.00
CA SER A 138 -30.21 -3.04 -11.34
C SER A 138 -29.09 -2.46 -10.51
N VAL A 139 -28.42 -1.50 -11.11
CA VAL A 139 -27.47 -0.62 -10.45
C VAL A 139 -28.22 0.60 -9.95
N GLU A 140 -28.13 0.85 -8.65
CA GLU A 140 -28.63 2.06 -7.98
C GLU A 140 -27.47 3.05 -7.81
N ILE A 141 -27.66 4.31 -8.21
CA ILE A 141 -26.64 5.36 -8.14
C ILE A 141 -27.20 6.55 -7.36
N VAL A 142 -26.41 7.02 -6.39
CA VAL A 142 -26.69 8.18 -5.55
C VAL A 142 -25.57 9.20 -5.71
N ILE A 143 -25.94 10.46 -5.96
CA ILE A 143 -24.99 11.56 -6.18
C ILE A 143 -25.38 12.78 -5.33
N ASP A 144 -24.48 13.18 -4.44
CA ASP A 144 -24.46 14.49 -3.78
C ASP A 144 -23.51 15.42 -4.55
N ALA A 145 -24.07 16.11 -5.55
CA ALA A 145 -23.33 16.93 -6.49
C ALA A 145 -22.71 18.20 -5.89
N MET A 146 -23.12 18.59 -4.68
CA MET A 146 -22.60 19.78 -3.99
C MET A 146 -21.63 19.42 -2.86
N ASN A 147 -21.53 18.12 -2.54
CA ASN A 147 -20.86 17.58 -1.36
C ASN A 147 -21.25 18.32 -0.07
N ASP A 148 -22.55 18.61 0.08
CA ASP A 148 -23.08 19.29 1.27
C ASP A 148 -23.27 18.35 2.46
N ARG A 149 -23.20 17.04 2.18
CA ARG A 149 -23.23 15.96 3.17
C ARG A 149 -24.52 15.97 4.00
N TYR A 150 -25.60 16.54 3.48
CA TYR A 150 -26.86 16.64 4.24
C TYR A 150 -27.44 15.24 4.56
N ASP A 151 -28.08 15.15 5.72
CA ASP A 151 -28.96 14.05 6.13
C ASP A 151 -30.31 14.12 5.40
N ASN A 152 -30.24 14.18 4.07
CA ASN A 152 -31.38 14.16 3.17
C ASN A 152 -31.59 12.75 2.65
N ASN A 153 -32.75 12.16 2.91
CA ASN A 153 -33.12 10.88 2.34
C ASN A 153 -33.19 10.95 0.81
N THR A 154 -32.38 10.13 0.14
CA THR A 154 -32.20 10.15 -1.33
C THR A 154 -33.42 9.70 -2.11
N ASP A 155 -34.35 8.92 -1.52
CA ASP A 155 -35.62 8.57 -2.19
C ASP A 155 -36.53 9.78 -2.42
N ASN A 156 -36.29 10.86 -1.67
CA ASN A 156 -37.06 12.09 -1.71
C ASN A 156 -36.20 13.32 -2.00
N SER A 157 -34.91 13.14 -2.35
CA SER A 157 -34.06 14.27 -2.66
C SER A 157 -34.56 14.97 -3.92
N ASN A 158 -34.61 16.29 -3.84
CA ASN A 158 -35.06 17.18 -4.92
C ASN A 158 -33.96 18.20 -5.21
N ASP A 159 -32.73 17.74 -5.10
CA ASP A 159 -31.57 18.61 -5.13
C ASP A 159 -31.49 19.30 -6.49
N PRO A 160 -30.98 20.54 -6.53
CA PRO A 160 -30.84 21.24 -7.80
C PRO A 160 -30.00 20.44 -8.80
N PHE A 161 -28.97 19.72 -8.36
CA PHE A 161 -28.08 18.92 -9.20
C PHE A 161 -27.80 17.55 -8.56
N GLY A 162 -27.48 16.53 -9.35
CA GLY A 162 -27.37 15.16 -8.87
C GLY A 162 -28.70 14.48 -8.58
N GLY A 163 -28.71 13.54 -7.63
CA GLY A 163 -29.90 12.80 -7.22
C GLY A 163 -29.72 11.29 -7.24
N HIS A 164 -30.85 10.59 -7.37
CA HIS A 164 -30.95 9.15 -7.15
C HIS A 164 -31.62 8.48 -8.35
N CYS A 165 -30.95 7.50 -8.96
CA CYS A 165 -31.46 6.78 -10.11
C CYS A 165 -31.12 5.29 -10.11
N TYR A 166 -31.70 4.58 -11.07
CA TYR A 166 -31.48 3.15 -11.30
C TYR A 166 -31.27 2.88 -12.79
N PHE A 167 -30.40 1.92 -13.09
CA PHE A 167 -30.26 1.31 -14.41
C PHE A 167 -30.44 -0.20 -14.28
N ASN A 168 -31.42 -0.79 -14.96
CA ASN A 168 -31.52 -2.25 -14.99
C ASN A 168 -30.37 -2.86 -15.81
N TYR A 169 -30.18 -4.18 -15.73
CA TYR A 169 -29.09 -4.87 -16.45
C TYR A 169 -29.09 -4.65 -17.97
N LYS A 170 -30.21 -4.18 -18.55
CA LYS A 170 -30.34 -3.86 -19.99
C LYS A 170 -29.86 -2.44 -20.34
N GLY A 171 -29.45 -1.65 -19.34
CA GLY A 171 -29.04 -0.26 -19.49
C GLY A 171 -30.19 0.74 -19.56
N GLN A 172 -31.42 0.38 -19.19
CA GLN A 172 -32.56 1.28 -19.24
C GLN A 172 -32.60 2.20 -18.00
N PHE A 173 -32.94 3.47 -18.19
CA PHE A 173 -32.89 4.49 -17.13
C PHE A 173 -34.24 4.69 -16.43
N SER A 174 -34.28 4.54 -15.10
CA SER A 174 -35.53 4.58 -14.31
C SER A 174 -36.29 5.90 -14.34
N VAL A 175 -35.59 7.01 -14.62
CA VAL A 175 -36.15 8.36 -14.65
C VAL A 175 -36.78 8.69 -16.02
N TRP A 176 -36.52 7.88 -17.06
CA TRP A 176 -37.02 8.13 -18.40
C TRP A 176 -38.33 7.38 -18.68
N ASP A 177 -39.33 8.10 -19.20
CA ASP A 177 -40.57 7.51 -19.72
C ASP A 177 -40.43 7.30 -21.23
N GLU A 178 -40.20 6.04 -21.61
CA GLU A 178 -40.00 5.63 -23.00
C GLU A 178 -41.23 5.88 -23.89
N GLU A 179 -42.45 5.77 -23.35
CA GLU A 179 -43.68 6.01 -24.13
C GLU A 179 -43.88 7.50 -24.39
N ALA A 180 -43.59 8.35 -23.40
CA ALA A 180 -43.66 9.78 -23.52
C ALA A 180 -42.47 10.39 -24.29
N GLY A 181 -41.33 9.69 -24.33
CA GLY A 181 -40.07 10.21 -24.85
C GLY A 181 -39.61 11.44 -24.07
N ALA A 182 -39.82 11.42 -22.76
CA ALA A 182 -39.55 12.53 -21.86
C ALA A 182 -39.17 12.03 -20.47
N ARG A 183 -38.53 12.92 -19.70
CA ARG A 183 -38.31 12.70 -18.27
C ARG A 183 -39.63 12.43 -17.54
N GLY A 184 -39.68 11.34 -16.78
CA GLY A 184 -40.79 10.99 -15.91
C GLY A 184 -40.87 11.87 -14.66
N THR A 185 -41.93 11.71 -13.87
CA THR A 185 -42.06 12.37 -12.56
C THR A 185 -41.26 11.56 -11.52
N GLY A 186 -40.08 12.01 -11.08
CA GLY A 186 -39.21 11.18 -10.24
C GLY A 186 -37.96 11.86 -9.63
N ARG A 187 -37.15 11.01 -8.98
CA ARG A 187 -36.08 11.24 -7.96
C ARG A 187 -34.74 11.80 -8.47
N TRP A 188 -34.80 12.65 -9.48
CA TRP A 188 -33.61 13.23 -10.13
C TRP A 188 -33.64 14.76 -10.06
N SER A 189 -32.47 15.41 -10.20
CA SER A 189 -32.24 16.85 -10.09
C SER A 189 -33.40 17.76 -10.54
N THR A 190 -33.69 18.80 -9.77
CA THR A 190 -34.76 19.77 -10.10
C THR A 190 -34.31 20.89 -11.05
N ALA A 191 -33.01 21.20 -11.16
CA ALA A 191 -32.53 22.26 -12.04
C ALA A 191 -32.35 21.83 -13.51
N VAL A 192 -32.29 20.52 -13.79
CA VAL A 192 -32.13 19.96 -15.16
C VAL A 192 -33.42 19.32 -15.68
N GLU A 193 -34.51 20.09 -15.68
CA GLU A 193 -35.83 19.63 -16.16
C GLU A 193 -35.83 19.21 -17.65
N ASP A 194 -34.89 19.73 -18.44
CA ASP A 194 -34.76 19.51 -19.88
C ASP A 194 -33.79 18.37 -20.26
N MET A 195 -33.40 17.53 -19.29
CA MET A 195 -32.63 16.31 -19.49
C MET A 195 -33.22 15.39 -20.58
N SER A 196 -32.34 14.79 -21.37
CA SER A 196 -32.64 13.83 -22.43
C SER A 196 -31.93 12.50 -22.21
N TYR A 197 -32.60 11.40 -22.56
CA TYR A 197 -32.03 10.06 -22.57
C TYR A 197 -31.77 9.60 -24.01
N GLY A 198 -30.60 9.01 -24.27
CA GLY A 198 -30.20 8.53 -25.58
C GLY A 198 -28.69 8.61 -25.81
N GLU A 199 -28.20 7.96 -26.86
CA GLU A 199 -26.77 7.92 -27.23
C GLU A 199 -26.14 9.31 -27.45
N ASP A 200 -26.94 10.31 -27.84
CA ASP A 200 -26.55 11.72 -27.98
C ASP A 200 -27.13 12.61 -26.84
N GLY A 201 -27.79 11.99 -25.87
CA GLY A 201 -28.48 12.66 -24.77
C GLY A 201 -27.58 12.88 -23.56
N ASP A 202 -28.19 13.43 -22.51
CA ASP A 202 -27.52 13.72 -21.25
C ASP A 202 -27.25 12.46 -20.43
N VAL A 203 -28.04 11.41 -20.65
CA VAL A 203 -27.90 10.14 -19.97
C VAL A 203 -27.99 9.02 -21.01
N TRP A 204 -27.08 8.05 -20.93
CA TRP A 204 -27.11 6.85 -21.76
C TRP A 204 -26.61 5.64 -20.99
N GLY A 205 -27.24 4.49 -21.19
CA GLY A 205 -26.84 3.22 -20.59
C GLY A 205 -26.93 2.08 -21.61
N VAL A 206 -25.97 1.16 -21.55
CA VAL A 206 -25.96 -0.07 -22.35
C VAL A 206 -25.53 -1.21 -21.45
N GLY A 207 -26.30 -2.29 -21.40
CA GLY A 207 -25.95 -3.46 -20.60
C GLY A 207 -26.53 -4.75 -21.17
N GLY A 208 -26.04 -5.88 -20.65
CA GLY A 208 -26.53 -7.20 -21.03
C GLY A 208 -25.87 -8.36 -20.30
N PRO A 209 -26.36 -9.58 -20.53
CA PRO A 209 -25.86 -10.79 -19.88
C PRO A 209 -24.45 -11.15 -20.36
N VAL A 210 -23.61 -11.62 -19.42
CA VAL A 210 -22.32 -12.28 -19.67
C VAL A 210 -22.30 -13.68 -19.02
N ASP A 211 -21.22 -14.44 -19.21
CA ASP A 211 -21.10 -15.74 -18.54
C ASP A 211 -20.91 -15.51 -17.03
N GLY A 212 -21.89 -15.90 -16.21
CA GLY A 212 -21.83 -15.77 -14.75
C GLY A 212 -22.46 -14.51 -14.17
N GLY A 213 -23.10 -13.67 -14.99
CA GLY A 213 -23.83 -12.48 -14.54
C GLY A 213 -24.09 -11.48 -15.67
N TRP A 214 -23.81 -10.20 -15.46
CA TRP A 214 -24.10 -9.13 -16.42
C TRP A 214 -23.15 -7.93 -16.33
N GLN A 215 -23.03 -7.21 -17.44
CA GLN A 215 -22.22 -5.99 -17.53
C GLN A 215 -23.08 -4.80 -17.93
N LEU A 216 -22.72 -3.62 -17.44
CA LEU A 216 -23.41 -2.36 -17.71
C LEU A 216 -22.39 -1.22 -17.79
N GLU A 217 -22.59 -0.33 -18.76
CA GLU A 217 -21.91 0.95 -18.83
C GLU A 217 -22.92 2.08 -18.90
N VAL A 218 -22.71 3.12 -18.09
CA VAL A 218 -23.56 4.30 -17.99
C VAL A 218 -22.72 5.57 -18.18
N ARG A 219 -23.31 6.54 -18.85
CA ARG A 219 -22.75 7.87 -19.09
C ARG A 219 -23.73 8.95 -18.65
N PHE A 220 -23.23 9.93 -17.90
CA PHE A 220 -23.98 11.12 -17.47
C PHE A 220 -23.28 12.39 -17.92
N HIS A 221 -24.00 13.34 -18.52
CA HIS A 221 -23.44 14.64 -18.84
C HIS A 221 -23.21 15.43 -17.56
N LYS A 222 -22.01 15.99 -17.39
CA LYS A 222 -21.61 16.79 -16.22
C LYS A 222 -22.56 17.94 -15.88
N ARG A 223 -23.30 18.50 -16.85
CA ARG A 223 -24.33 19.52 -16.58
C ARG A 223 -25.44 19.07 -15.63
N LEU A 224 -25.60 17.75 -15.43
CA LEU A 224 -26.55 17.17 -14.47
C LEU A 224 -26.08 17.37 -13.02
N PHE A 225 -24.79 17.66 -12.83
CA PHE A 225 -24.12 17.78 -11.53
C PHE A 225 -23.60 19.21 -11.29
N GLU A 226 -23.29 19.94 -12.35
CA GLU A 226 -22.71 21.29 -12.25
C GLU A 226 -23.76 22.41 -12.18
N ASP A 227 -23.73 23.17 -11.10
CA ASP A 227 -24.43 24.45 -10.96
C ASP A 227 -23.69 25.54 -11.76
N PRO A 228 -24.37 26.24 -12.69
CA PRO A 228 -23.77 27.32 -13.45
C PRO A 228 -23.38 28.55 -12.62
N ASP A 229 -23.94 28.72 -11.42
CA ASP A 229 -23.79 29.92 -10.59
C ASP A 229 -22.82 29.73 -9.40
N THR A 230 -22.66 28.51 -8.87
CA THR A 230 -21.90 28.24 -7.63
C THR A 230 -20.51 27.61 -7.87
N GLY A 231 -20.19 27.18 -9.09
CA GLY A 231 -18.81 26.84 -9.48
C GLY A 231 -18.33 25.44 -9.10
N ASN A 232 -19.25 24.52 -8.75
CA ASN A 232 -18.97 23.09 -8.56
C ASN A 232 -18.73 22.39 -9.91
N LYS A 233 -17.63 22.75 -10.57
CA LYS A 233 -17.21 22.11 -11.81
C LYS A 233 -16.53 20.78 -11.48
N LEU A 234 -16.95 19.71 -12.15
CA LEU A 234 -16.37 18.37 -11.99
C LEU A 234 -15.01 18.35 -12.71
N GLN A 235 -14.04 18.99 -12.09
CA GLN A 235 -12.68 19.23 -12.57
C GLN A 235 -11.69 18.82 -11.49
N ASP A 236 -10.40 18.85 -11.82
CA ASP A 236 -9.32 18.43 -10.91
C ASP A 236 -9.47 18.97 -9.48
N GLY A 237 -9.41 18.05 -8.51
CA GLY A 237 -9.56 18.30 -7.08
C GLY A 237 -11.00 18.52 -6.58
N TYR A 238 -12.02 18.48 -7.44
CA TYR A 238 -13.41 18.59 -6.99
C TYR A 238 -13.88 17.30 -6.33
N THR A 239 -14.42 17.39 -5.11
CA THR A 239 -15.01 16.26 -4.38
C THR A 239 -16.52 16.24 -4.52
N MET A 240 -17.08 15.08 -4.87
CA MET A 240 -18.52 14.83 -4.99
C MET A 240 -18.90 13.63 -4.13
N GLY A 241 -20.04 13.69 -3.44
CA GLY A 241 -20.57 12.50 -2.75
C GLY A 241 -21.11 11.51 -3.78
N PHE A 242 -20.70 10.25 -3.70
CA PHE A 242 -21.07 9.21 -4.64
C PHE A 242 -21.33 7.88 -3.93
N ASN A 243 -22.33 7.15 -4.41
CA ASN A 243 -22.55 5.78 -4.00
C ASN A 243 -23.15 4.95 -5.12
N ILE A 244 -22.89 3.65 -5.05
CA ILE A 244 -23.35 2.65 -6.00
C ILE A 244 -23.82 1.41 -5.25
N ALA A 245 -24.92 0.83 -5.72
CA ALA A 245 -25.57 -0.34 -5.15
C ALA A 245 -26.02 -1.32 -6.23
N ILE A 246 -26.23 -2.57 -5.81
CA ILE A 246 -26.94 -3.57 -6.60
C ILE A 246 -28.25 -3.92 -5.89
N ASP A 247 -29.31 -3.92 -6.68
CA ASP A 247 -30.57 -4.58 -6.40
C ASP A 247 -30.60 -5.90 -7.16
N ASP A 248 -30.86 -6.99 -6.47
CA ASP A 248 -30.77 -8.36 -6.98
C ASP A 248 -32.15 -9.03 -7.06
N ASP A 249 -32.54 -9.61 -8.20
CA ASP A 249 -33.88 -10.19 -8.40
C ASP A 249 -33.90 -11.64 -8.95
N ASP A 250 -33.85 -12.54 -7.99
CA ASP A 250 -33.98 -13.99 -8.16
C ASP A 250 -35.35 -14.52 -8.56
N LYS A 251 -36.37 -13.65 -8.68
CA LYS A 251 -37.77 -14.06 -8.91
C LYS A 251 -38.30 -14.95 -7.77
N ALA A 252 -37.91 -14.71 -6.52
CA ALA A 252 -38.35 -15.54 -5.39
C ALA A 252 -39.70 -15.07 -4.76
N GLY A 253 -40.19 -13.84 -5.01
CA GLY A 253 -41.50 -13.29 -4.55
C GLY A 253 -42.46 -12.82 -5.66
N PRO A 254 -43.61 -12.17 -5.40
CA PRO A 254 -44.87 -12.67 -5.99
C PRO A 254 -45.27 -12.16 -7.41
N GLY A 255 -44.81 -12.90 -8.44
CA GLY A 255 -45.46 -13.25 -9.74
C GLY A 255 -45.44 -12.18 -10.86
N ILE A 256 -45.25 -12.45 -12.17
CA ILE A 256 -45.26 -13.71 -12.94
C ILE A 256 -43.84 -14.01 -13.49
N ASN A 257 -42.96 -14.36 -12.57
CA ASN A 257 -41.83 -15.30 -12.67
C ASN A 257 -41.25 -15.60 -11.28
N GLY A 258 -41.68 -14.83 -10.27
CA GLY A 258 -41.85 -15.18 -8.87
C GLY A 258 -42.31 -16.59 -8.49
N SER A 259 -41.72 -17.20 -7.45
CA SER A 259 -42.26 -18.42 -6.80
C SER A 259 -43.63 -18.18 -6.14
N GLY A 260 -43.89 -16.94 -5.70
CA GLY A 260 -45.07 -16.55 -4.93
C GLY A 260 -45.02 -16.90 -3.44
N ASP A 261 -43.89 -17.44 -2.96
CA ASP A 261 -43.69 -17.85 -1.57
C ASP A 261 -43.14 -16.70 -0.69
N ARG A 262 -42.35 -15.76 -1.26
CA ARG A 262 -41.85 -14.54 -0.60
C ARG A 262 -42.77 -13.33 -0.81
N SER A 263 -42.54 -12.27 -0.05
CA SER A 263 -43.39 -11.08 -0.01
C SER A 263 -43.09 -10.05 -1.11
N GLN A 264 -41.88 -10.08 -1.69
CA GLN A 264 -41.43 -9.29 -2.85
C GLN A 264 -40.38 -10.06 -3.66
N ASP A 265 -40.20 -9.68 -4.93
CA ASP A 265 -39.23 -10.26 -5.89
C ASP A 265 -37.79 -9.93 -5.52
N LEU A 266 -37.48 -8.66 -5.20
CA LEU A 266 -36.17 -8.21 -4.72
C LEU A 266 -35.61 -9.15 -3.64
N GLU A 267 -34.41 -9.64 -3.87
CA GLU A 267 -33.70 -10.62 -3.04
C GLU A 267 -32.82 -9.89 -2.02
N LEU A 268 -31.91 -9.05 -2.52
CA LEU A 268 -30.97 -8.27 -1.72
C LEU A 268 -30.78 -6.86 -2.30
N GLN A 269 -30.56 -5.87 -1.43
CA GLN A 269 -30.15 -4.50 -1.77
C GLN A 269 -28.96 -4.12 -0.89
N TYR A 270 -27.84 -3.72 -1.49
CA TYR A 270 -26.60 -3.40 -0.77
C TYR A 270 -25.77 -2.36 -1.51
N PHE A 271 -24.99 -1.58 -0.75
CA PHE A 271 -24.25 -0.42 -1.21
C PHE A 271 -22.75 -0.55 -0.92
N TRP A 272 -21.93 0.07 -1.76
CA TRP A 272 -20.50 0.20 -1.52
C TRP A 272 -20.21 0.99 -0.23
N ALA A 273 -20.90 2.10 0.00
CA ALA A 273 -20.66 2.97 1.15
C ALA A 273 -21.92 3.20 2.01
N ASN A 274 -21.71 3.44 3.30
CA ASN A 274 -22.66 4.09 4.21
C ASN A 274 -21.90 4.72 5.38
N ARG A 275 -21.33 5.90 5.15
CA ARG A 275 -20.56 6.66 6.14
C ARG A 275 -21.45 7.16 7.28
N ALA A 276 -20.83 7.42 8.43
CA ALA A 276 -21.48 8.15 9.51
C ALA A 276 -21.87 9.56 9.01
N ARG A 277 -23.12 9.95 9.30
CA ARG A 277 -23.70 11.24 8.94
C ARG A 277 -24.29 11.93 10.16
N PHE A 278 -24.44 13.24 10.10
CA PHE A 278 -24.97 14.02 11.21
C PHE A 278 -26.51 14.08 11.18
N GLU A 279 -27.16 13.41 12.14
CA GLU A 279 -28.63 13.28 12.16
C GLU A 279 -29.30 14.67 12.21
N GLY A 280 -30.15 14.95 11.22
CA GLY A 280 -30.86 16.22 11.09
C GLY A 280 -30.05 17.37 10.50
N TRP A 281 -28.79 17.18 10.11
CA TRP A 281 -28.03 18.16 9.34
C TRP A 281 -28.64 18.31 7.93
N ASN A 282 -29.21 19.46 7.59
CA ASN A 282 -29.87 19.68 6.31
C ASN A 282 -29.82 21.16 5.90
N ALA A 283 -30.27 21.47 4.69
CA ALA A 283 -30.25 22.83 4.16
C ALA A 283 -30.99 23.87 5.04
N GLU A 284 -32.12 23.52 5.68
CA GLU A 284 -32.84 24.44 6.59
C GLU A 284 -32.03 24.69 7.87
N GLU A 285 -31.32 23.68 8.36
CA GLU A 285 -30.46 23.81 9.53
C GLU A 285 -29.19 24.61 9.21
N ALA A 286 -28.63 24.42 8.01
CA ALA A 286 -27.47 25.17 7.53
C ALA A 286 -27.73 26.69 7.45
N GLU A 287 -28.97 27.15 7.26
CA GLU A 287 -29.33 28.58 7.29
C GLU A 287 -29.05 29.27 8.64
N TYR A 288 -28.89 28.51 9.73
CA TYR A 288 -28.53 29.04 11.05
C TYR A 288 -27.03 29.23 11.25
N TYR A 289 -26.20 28.74 10.32
CA TYR A 289 -24.74 28.84 10.35
C TYR A 289 -24.25 29.80 9.27
N THR A 290 -23.13 30.45 9.54
CA THR A 290 -22.37 31.19 8.52
C THR A 290 -21.51 30.24 7.69
N GLU A 291 -21.11 30.68 6.50
CA GLU A 291 -20.19 29.90 5.63
C GLU A 291 -18.90 29.50 6.36
N GLU A 292 -18.36 30.37 7.21
CA GLU A 292 -17.17 30.09 8.03
C GLU A 292 -17.45 29.03 9.12
N GLU A 293 -18.63 29.08 9.75
CA GLU A 293 -19.03 28.07 10.75
C GLU A 293 -19.27 26.70 10.10
N ILE A 294 -19.81 26.66 8.88
CA ILE A 294 -19.97 25.42 8.11
C ILE A 294 -18.60 24.86 7.69
N ALA A 295 -17.71 25.72 7.17
CA ALA A 295 -16.35 25.32 6.79
C ALA A 295 -15.55 24.79 8.00
N ASN A 296 -15.75 25.37 9.18
CA ASN A 296 -15.15 24.90 10.44
C ASN A 296 -15.93 23.75 11.10
N LYS A 297 -16.91 23.16 10.41
CA LYS A 297 -17.72 22.02 10.86
C LYS A 297 -18.39 22.24 12.22
N GLU A 298 -18.83 23.46 12.52
CA GLU A 298 -19.41 23.77 13.84
C GLU A 298 -20.72 23.04 14.15
N TYR A 299 -21.43 22.59 13.10
CA TYR A 299 -22.68 21.83 13.22
C TYR A 299 -22.46 20.46 13.90
N GLU A 300 -21.27 19.87 13.80
CA GLU A 300 -20.94 18.58 14.44
C GLU A 300 -21.07 18.61 15.97
N LYS A 301 -21.05 19.80 16.58
CA LYS A 301 -21.26 19.99 18.03
C LYS A 301 -22.71 19.78 18.47
N TRP A 302 -23.65 19.84 17.55
CA TRP A 302 -25.09 19.89 17.82
C TRP A 302 -25.88 18.74 17.19
N HIS A 303 -25.23 17.97 16.32
CA HIS A 303 -25.78 16.80 15.66
C HIS A 303 -24.93 15.58 16.02
N ASP A 304 -25.58 14.46 16.31
CA ASP A 304 -24.86 13.22 16.60
C ASP A 304 -24.55 12.50 15.28
N PRO A 305 -23.31 11.99 15.10
CA PRO A 305 -23.01 11.13 13.96
C PRO A 305 -23.74 9.79 14.12
N ILE A 306 -24.38 9.33 13.05
CA ILE A 306 -25.14 8.08 13.02
C ILE A 306 -24.86 7.30 11.74
N ILE A 307 -24.91 5.97 11.85
CA ILE A 307 -25.12 5.05 10.75
C ILE A 307 -26.50 4.44 10.98
N SER A 308 -27.38 4.49 9.99
CA SER A 308 -28.71 3.87 10.10
C SER A 308 -29.33 3.53 8.76
N SER A 309 -30.31 2.62 8.80
CA SER A 309 -31.15 2.17 7.68
C SER A 309 -32.43 2.98 7.48
N SER A 310 -32.56 4.15 8.12
CA SER A 310 -33.80 4.95 8.21
C SER A 310 -34.22 5.56 6.86
N GLY A 311 -34.68 4.72 5.94
CA GLY A 311 -34.91 5.06 4.53
C GLY A 311 -33.59 5.07 3.76
N ARG A 312 -33.64 4.66 2.49
CA ARG A 312 -32.48 4.53 1.60
C ARG A 312 -31.56 5.74 1.72
N LEU A 313 -30.25 5.47 1.69
CA LEU A 313 -29.11 6.30 2.12
C LEU A 313 -29.31 7.82 2.06
N SER A 314 -28.68 8.57 2.96
CA SER A 314 -28.62 10.03 2.83
C SER A 314 -27.40 10.46 2.00
N HIS A 315 -27.40 11.71 1.54
CA HIS A 315 -26.21 12.33 0.93
C HIS A 315 -24.99 12.27 1.86
N GLY A 316 -25.14 12.64 3.13
CA GLY A 316 -24.08 12.51 4.14
C GLY A 316 -23.57 11.08 4.40
N GLY A 317 -24.33 10.05 4.03
CA GLY A 317 -23.89 8.65 4.12
C GLY A 317 -23.15 8.14 2.88
N THR A 318 -23.07 8.91 1.80
CA THR A 318 -22.30 8.51 0.60
C THR A 318 -20.79 8.44 0.88
N GLY A 319 -20.09 7.66 0.06
CA GLY A 319 -18.65 7.80 -0.10
C GLY A 319 -18.31 9.10 -0.83
N GLU A 320 -17.03 9.36 -1.06
CA GLU A 320 -16.57 10.54 -1.79
C GLU A 320 -15.75 10.15 -3.01
N ILE A 321 -15.93 10.89 -4.09
CA ILE A 321 -15.09 10.77 -5.28
C ILE A 321 -14.43 12.10 -5.63
N ILE A 322 -13.15 12.06 -5.99
CA ILE A 322 -12.32 13.21 -6.30
C ILE A 322 -11.99 13.18 -7.79
N PHE A 323 -12.39 14.20 -8.54
CA PHE A 323 -12.12 14.28 -9.98
C PHE A 323 -10.66 14.66 -10.21
N ALA A 324 -9.96 13.95 -11.10
CA ALA A 324 -8.57 14.23 -11.45
C ALA A 324 -8.46 15.04 -12.75
N ALA A 325 -7.29 15.64 -13.02
CA ALA A 325 -6.97 16.20 -14.33
C ALA A 325 -6.75 15.11 -15.40
N ALA A 326 -6.85 15.49 -16.69
CA ALA A 326 -6.55 14.61 -17.81
C ALA A 326 -5.13 14.08 -17.69
N SER A 327 -5.00 12.75 -17.59
CA SER A 327 -3.75 12.06 -17.92
C SER A 327 -3.46 12.35 -19.40
N GLU A 328 -2.29 12.91 -19.73
CA GLU A 328 -1.90 13.22 -21.12
C GLU A 328 -1.59 11.95 -21.95
N THR A 329 -2.56 11.05 -22.08
CA THR A 329 -2.44 9.77 -22.79
C THR A 329 -3.72 9.51 -23.60
N GLY A 330 -3.81 9.90 -24.89
CA GLY A 330 -4.97 9.48 -25.70
C GLY A 330 -5.26 9.89 -27.17
N GLY A 331 -4.56 10.81 -27.87
CA GLY A 331 -4.49 11.04 -29.36
C GLY A 331 -5.72 10.82 -30.32
N GLY A 332 -6.04 11.67 -31.32
CA GLY A 332 -5.22 12.64 -32.06
C GLY A 332 -5.85 13.15 -33.38
N GLY A 333 -5.11 14.03 -34.08
CA GLY A 333 -5.22 14.24 -35.54
C GLY A 333 -5.73 15.61 -36.04
N GLY A 334 -4.94 16.68 -35.92
CA GLY A 334 -5.36 17.98 -36.48
C GLY A 334 -4.37 19.14 -36.51
N GLY A 335 -3.14 18.95 -36.96
CA GLY A 335 -2.26 20.01 -37.51
C GLY A 335 -2.20 21.35 -36.77
N GLY A 336 -1.37 21.42 -35.72
CA GLY A 336 -0.88 22.65 -35.09
C GLY A 336 0.62 22.52 -34.84
N GLU A 337 1.35 23.64 -34.89
CA GLU A 337 2.80 23.76 -34.65
C GLU A 337 3.26 23.16 -33.31
N PRO A 338 4.55 22.75 -33.18
CA PRO A 338 5.03 21.88 -32.10
C PRO A 338 4.92 22.55 -30.72
N THR A 339 4.32 21.84 -29.77
CA THR A 339 4.32 22.16 -28.34
C THR A 339 5.46 21.42 -27.63
N ASP A 340 5.92 21.99 -26.53
CA ASP A 340 7.22 21.78 -25.86
C ASP A 340 7.49 20.34 -25.38
N PRO A 341 8.75 19.85 -25.43
CA PRO A 341 9.15 18.50 -25.04
C PRO A 341 9.59 18.39 -23.56
N GLU A 342 8.91 19.05 -22.61
CA GLU A 342 9.41 19.22 -21.23
C GLU A 342 8.42 18.78 -20.12
N GLU A 343 7.47 17.89 -20.39
CA GLU A 343 6.54 17.42 -19.33
C GLU A 343 7.06 16.13 -18.65
N LYS A 344 7.29 16.23 -17.34
CA LYS A 344 7.82 15.15 -16.48
C LYS A 344 6.76 14.05 -16.26
N PRO A 345 7.16 12.77 -16.07
CA PRO A 345 6.20 11.69 -15.80
C PRO A 345 5.44 11.91 -14.48
N PRO A 346 4.22 11.35 -14.34
CA PRO A 346 3.43 11.51 -13.13
C PRO A 346 4.04 10.77 -11.94
N VAL A 347 3.92 11.40 -10.75
CA VAL A 347 4.29 10.81 -9.46
C VAL A 347 3.05 10.15 -8.87
N VAL A 348 2.80 8.91 -9.26
CA VAL A 348 1.80 8.05 -8.60
C VAL A 348 2.59 7.02 -7.80
N GLY A 349 2.50 7.09 -6.47
CA GLY A 349 3.10 6.11 -5.57
C GLY A 349 2.16 4.91 -5.40
N ASP A 350 2.67 3.71 -5.59
CA ASP A 350 1.91 2.44 -5.48
C ASP A 350 2.47 1.57 -4.33
N GLY A 351 2.91 2.22 -3.25
CA GLY A 351 3.42 1.59 -2.03
C GLY A 351 2.71 2.14 -0.79
N PRO A 352 2.88 1.51 0.38
CA PRO A 352 2.40 2.08 1.65
C PRO A 352 2.91 3.52 1.74
N ALA A 353 2.01 4.45 2.05
CA ALA A 353 2.37 5.86 2.17
C ALA A 353 3.43 5.98 3.27
N LEU A 354 4.64 6.39 2.89
CA LEU A 354 5.67 6.72 3.86
C LEU A 354 5.34 8.06 4.46
N ASP A 355 5.45 8.14 5.78
CA ASP A 355 5.32 9.41 6.48
C ASP A 355 6.53 10.30 6.18
N ASP A 356 6.35 11.61 6.29
CA ASP A 356 7.42 12.61 6.17
C ASP A 356 8.35 12.58 7.42
N THR A 357 8.83 11.38 7.75
CA THR A 357 9.73 11.07 8.87
C THR A 357 10.89 10.19 8.37
N LYS A 358 11.91 9.99 9.20
CA LYS A 358 13.11 9.22 8.81
C LYS A 358 12.74 7.79 8.43
N THR A 359 13.30 7.27 7.33
CA THR A 359 13.05 5.89 6.89
C THR A 359 14.26 4.97 7.02
N GLN A 360 14.05 3.75 7.52
CA GLN A 360 15.02 2.67 7.51
C GLN A 360 14.37 1.31 7.17
N VAL A 361 15.18 0.25 7.10
CA VAL A 361 14.77 -1.08 6.65
C VAL A 361 15.17 -2.16 7.66
N ALA A 362 14.27 -3.12 7.91
CA ALA A 362 14.57 -4.38 8.58
C ALA A 362 14.78 -5.46 7.51
N LEU A 363 16.02 -5.93 7.38
CA LEU A 363 16.40 -6.89 6.32
C LEU A 363 16.06 -8.33 6.71
N GLN A 364 15.70 -9.14 5.72
CA GLN A 364 15.47 -10.57 5.93
C GLN A 364 16.74 -11.24 6.45
N LEU A 365 16.65 -11.86 7.62
CA LEU A 365 17.76 -12.60 8.21
C LEU A 365 17.83 -14.03 7.65
N PRO A 366 19.02 -14.57 7.37
CA PRO A 366 19.17 -15.94 6.88
C PRO A 366 18.82 -16.99 7.93
N GLU A 367 19.05 -16.68 9.21
CA GLU A 367 18.67 -17.49 10.37
C GLU A 367 18.32 -16.55 11.54
N ALA A 368 17.47 -16.97 12.46
CA ALA A 368 17.20 -16.20 13.67
C ALA A 368 18.49 -16.01 14.51
N PRO A 369 18.83 -14.77 14.93
CA PRO A 369 19.95 -14.52 15.82
C PRO A 369 19.66 -15.04 17.23
N ILE A 370 20.72 -15.27 18.00
CA ILE A 370 20.60 -15.65 19.41
C ILE A 370 20.49 -14.37 20.22
N ILE A 371 19.42 -14.23 20.99
CA ILE A 371 19.28 -13.13 21.94
C ILE A 371 20.09 -13.49 23.19
N ASP A 372 21.31 -12.96 23.30
CA ASP A 372 22.21 -13.17 24.44
C ASP A 372 22.98 -11.92 24.90
N GLY A 373 22.71 -10.77 24.27
CA GLY A 373 23.36 -9.49 24.53
C GLY A 373 24.71 -9.34 23.81
N ILE A 374 25.05 -10.20 22.85
CA ILE A 374 26.34 -10.18 22.16
C ILE A 374 26.14 -10.07 20.65
N LEU A 375 26.60 -8.96 20.07
CA LEU A 375 26.74 -8.83 18.62
C LEU A 375 27.86 -9.75 18.10
N ASP A 376 27.52 -11.02 17.79
CA ASP A 376 28.44 -11.97 17.17
C ASP A 376 28.40 -11.80 15.63
N PRO A 377 29.52 -11.43 14.99
CA PRO A 377 29.60 -11.34 13.53
C PRO A 377 29.42 -12.70 12.81
N ASN A 378 29.46 -13.83 13.53
CA ASN A 378 29.13 -15.14 12.98
C ASN A 378 27.62 -15.46 13.01
N GLU A 379 26.82 -14.63 13.66
CA GLU A 379 25.36 -14.68 13.64
C GLU A 379 24.77 -13.75 12.58
N SER A 380 23.45 -13.82 12.42
CA SER A 380 22.72 -13.12 11.37
C SER A 380 22.75 -11.60 11.45
N TRP A 381 23.25 -11.01 12.54
CA TRP A 381 23.38 -9.55 12.68
C TRP A 381 24.23 -8.90 11.59
N SER A 382 25.18 -9.63 10.99
CA SER A 382 25.96 -9.12 9.85
C SER A 382 25.10 -8.84 8.60
N TRP A 383 23.87 -9.36 8.56
CA TRP A 383 22.90 -9.18 7.47
C TRP A 383 21.72 -8.27 7.83
N ALA A 384 21.69 -7.74 9.04
CA ALA A 384 20.64 -6.81 9.47
C ALA A 384 20.78 -5.45 8.77
N GLY A 385 19.67 -4.73 8.62
CA GLY A 385 19.68 -3.32 8.28
C GLY A 385 20.50 -2.55 9.32
N GLY A 386 21.31 -1.60 8.88
CA GLY A 386 22.26 -0.87 9.72
C GLY A 386 23.63 -1.54 9.93
N ALA A 387 23.77 -2.84 9.63
CA ALA A 387 25.03 -3.57 9.82
C ALA A 387 26.15 -3.16 8.85
N ALA A 388 25.79 -2.94 7.59
CA ALA A 388 26.74 -2.58 6.55
C ALA A 388 27.20 -1.13 6.70
N GLY A 389 28.48 -0.90 6.98
CA GLY A 389 29.03 0.47 7.01
C GLY A 389 28.45 1.40 8.08
N ASN A 390 27.73 0.83 9.07
CA ASN A 390 27.11 1.50 10.21
C ASN A 390 26.35 2.77 9.81
N TYR A 391 25.51 2.66 8.78
CA TYR A 391 24.75 3.81 8.27
C TYR A 391 23.57 4.20 9.16
N TRP A 392 23.17 3.34 10.10
CA TRP A 392 22.12 3.63 11.06
C TRP A 392 22.70 3.76 12.47
N ARG A 393 23.02 5.00 12.85
CA ARG A 393 23.71 5.33 14.10
C ARG A 393 23.20 6.66 14.64
N VAL A 394 23.33 6.85 15.95
CA VAL A 394 23.25 8.16 16.58
C VAL A 394 24.58 8.40 17.27
N SER A 395 25.26 9.49 16.95
CA SER A 395 26.66 9.71 17.37
C SER A 395 26.92 11.13 17.81
N TYR A 396 27.92 11.27 18.69
CA TYR A 396 28.41 12.58 19.12
C TYR A 396 29.02 13.38 17.97
N ASP A 397 28.62 14.65 17.84
CA ASP A 397 29.22 15.61 16.91
C ASP A 397 29.44 16.97 17.58
N GLU A 398 30.70 17.33 17.82
CA GLU A 398 31.08 18.61 18.45
C GLU A 398 30.67 19.86 17.65
N ASN A 399 30.22 19.69 16.40
CA ASN A 399 29.85 20.79 15.52
C ASN A 399 28.34 21.11 15.54
N LEU A 400 27.50 20.25 16.13
CA LEU A 400 26.05 20.43 16.21
C LEU A 400 25.63 21.09 17.53
N GLU A 401 24.47 21.76 17.56
CA GLU A 401 24.00 22.49 18.75
C GLU A 401 23.60 21.54 19.90
N ASP A 402 22.98 20.41 19.56
CA ASP A 402 22.57 19.35 20.47
C ASP A 402 23.66 18.27 20.69
N LEU A 403 24.77 18.38 19.95
CA LEU A 403 25.90 17.45 19.94
C LEU A 403 25.59 16.03 19.45
N PHE A 404 24.44 15.80 18.82
CA PHE A 404 24.08 14.50 18.27
C PHE A 404 23.83 14.58 16.77
N ARG A 405 24.33 13.58 16.05
CA ARG A 405 24.07 13.35 14.63
C ARG A 405 23.31 12.04 14.45
N GLY A 406 22.29 12.05 13.61
CA GLY A 406 21.43 10.90 13.28
C GLY A 406 20.19 10.79 14.17
N GLY A 407 20.02 11.68 15.14
CA GLY A 407 19.01 11.63 16.20
C GLY A 407 19.20 12.77 17.19
N GLY A 408 18.34 12.87 18.19
CA GLY A 408 18.38 14.00 19.13
C GLY A 408 17.66 13.77 20.45
N PRO A 409 17.86 14.68 21.42
CA PRO A 409 17.22 14.59 22.74
C PRO A 409 15.74 15.01 22.72
N VAL A 410 14.87 14.27 23.41
CA VAL A 410 13.39 14.51 23.43
C VAL A 410 12.99 15.92 23.87
N ASP A 411 13.64 16.47 24.89
CA ASP A 411 13.23 17.71 25.58
C ASP A 411 14.31 18.81 25.55
N GLY A 412 15.25 18.74 24.60
CA GLY A 412 16.50 19.49 24.64
C GLY A 412 17.41 19.00 25.76
N PRO A 413 18.71 19.38 25.77
CA PRO A 413 19.66 18.80 26.70
C PRO A 413 19.37 19.29 28.12
N SER A 414 18.82 18.40 28.95
CA SER A 414 18.87 18.50 30.40
C SER A 414 20.33 18.47 30.87
N GLU A 415 21.15 17.65 30.19
CA GLU A 415 22.61 17.62 30.22
C GLU A 415 23.13 17.22 28.81
N LEU A 416 24.18 17.89 28.34
CA LEU A 416 24.81 17.63 27.03
C LEU A 416 25.91 16.58 27.19
N PRO A 417 26.20 15.75 26.16
CA PRO A 417 27.28 14.80 26.23
C PRO A 417 28.64 15.48 26.46
N PHE A 418 29.47 14.90 27.33
CA PHE A 418 30.77 15.44 27.72
C PHE A 418 31.80 15.33 26.60
N ASP A 419 31.88 14.15 25.97
CA ASP A 419 32.70 13.89 24.79
C ASP A 419 32.18 12.68 24.00
N ALA A 420 32.90 12.30 22.94
CA ALA A 420 32.54 11.19 22.06
C ALA A 420 32.56 9.79 22.71
N ASN A 421 32.85 9.66 24.01
CA ASN A 421 32.71 8.40 24.74
C ASN A 421 31.44 8.33 25.59
N ASP A 422 30.73 9.45 25.73
CA ASP A 422 29.62 9.59 26.67
C ASP A 422 28.36 8.87 26.16
N LEU A 423 27.89 9.17 24.94
CA LEU A 423 26.82 8.39 24.32
C LEU A 423 26.92 8.34 22.81
N GLU A 424 26.78 7.12 22.30
CA GLU A 424 26.60 6.82 20.88
C GLU A 424 25.99 5.43 20.75
N TYR A 425 25.17 5.20 19.73
CA TYR A 425 24.65 3.87 19.46
C TYR A 425 24.45 3.57 17.98
N ASN A 426 24.67 2.30 17.60
CA ASN A 426 24.32 1.75 16.29
C ASN A 426 23.02 0.94 16.42
N ILE A 427 22.15 1.02 15.41
CA ILE A 427 20.88 0.29 15.35
C ILE A 427 21.00 -0.79 14.27
N TYR A 428 20.62 -2.01 14.61
CA TYR A 428 20.57 -3.15 13.71
C TYR A 428 19.14 -3.71 13.70
N ALA A 429 18.52 -3.86 12.53
CA ALA A 429 17.16 -4.40 12.41
C ALA A 429 17.09 -5.53 11.38
N GLY A 430 16.52 -6.66 11.77
CA GLY A 430 16.29 -7.79 10.88
C GLY A 430 14.95 -8.45 11.14
N VAL A 431 14.46 -9.21 10.18
CA VAL A 431 13.16 -9.88 10.27
C VAL A 431 13.26 -11.33 9.79
N ASP A 432 12.43 -12.20 10.37
CA ASP A 432 12.08 -13.50 9.79
C ASP A 432 10.56 -13.67 9.70
N ASP A 433 10.10 -14.85 9.30
CA ASP A 433 8.67 -15.12 9.10
C ASP A 433 7.81 -14.94 10.37
N GLU A 434 8.42 -14.88 11.56
CA GLU A 434 7.71 -14.86 12.84
C GLU A 434 8.07 -13.66 13.73
N ASN A 435 9.26 -13.08 13.59
CA ASN A 435 9.78 -12.08 14.53
C ASN A 435 10.55 -10.94 13.85
N LEU A 436 10.41 -9.76 14.44
CA LEU A 436 11.32 -8.63 14.30
C LEU A 436 12.46 -8.75 15.31
N TYR A 437 13.68 -8.57 14.84
CA TYR A 437 14.91 -8.62 15.62
C TYR A 437 15.58 -7.25 15.61
N ILE A 438 15.95 -6.75 16.79
CA ILE A 438 16.63 -5.46 16.92
C ILE A 438 17.84 -5.64 17.82
N ALA A 439 19.01 -5.15 17.41
CA ALA A 439 20.15 -5.02 18.28
C ALA A 439 20.59 -3.56 18.33
N ILE A 440 20.93 -3.07 19.51
CA ILE A 440 21.52 -1.76 19.72
C ILE A 440 22.90 -1.98 20.31
N GLU A 441 23.93 -1.42 19.67
CA GLU A 441 25.30 -1.38 20.19
C GLU A 441 25.56 0.00 20.77
N ILE A 442 25.69 0.10 22.09
CA ILE A 442 25.84 1.35 22.82
C ILE A 442 27.28 1.51 23.26
N LYS A 443 27.80 2.71 23.02
CA LYS A 443 29.00 3.22 23.65
C LYS A 443 28.61 4.25 24.69
N ASP A 444 29.07 4.02 25.91
CA ASP A 444 28.76 4.81 27.09
C ASP A 444 29.88 4.61 28.12
N ASP A 445 30.42 5.71 28.63
CA ASP A 445 31.56 5.70 29.55
C ASP A 445 31.17 5.54 31.03
N TRP A 446 29.88 5.64 31.36
CA TRP A 446 29.37 5.53 32.71
C TRP A 446 28.00 4.81 32.79
N ILE A 447 28.06 3.49 33.02
CA ILE A 447 26.84 2.70 33.23
C ILE A 447 26.34 2.77 34.69
N GLU A 448 25.15 3.34 34.93
CA GLU A 448 24.34 3.27 36.15
C GLU A 448 23.03 2.49 35.97
N THR A 449 22.76 1.64 36.98
CA THR A 449 21.55 0.81 37.02
C THR A 449 20.97 0.76 38.43
N ASP A 450 20.77 1.92 39.03
CA ASP A 450 20.50 2.09 40.46
C ASP A 450 19.01 2.26 40.80
N SER A 451 18.15 2.44 39.79
CA SER A 451 16.72 2.75 39.92
C SER A 451 15.84 1.50 39.77
N ALA A 452 16.03 0.68 38.74
CA ALA A 452 15.34 -0.60 38.55
C ALA A 452 16.16 -1.77 39.11
N GLU A 453 15.52 -2.64 39.92
CA GLU A 453 16.19 -3.85 40.41
C GLU A 453 16.56 -4.76 39.22
N ALA A 454 17.77 -5.32 39.20
CA ALA A 454 18.24 -6.18 38.12
C ALA A 454 17.27 -7.33 37.80
N GLY A 455 16.90 -7.49 36.54
CA GLY A 455 15.93 -8.51 36.09
C GLY A 455 14.49 -8.23 36.49
N SER A 456 14.16 -7.06 37.03
CA SER A 456 12.80 -6.72 37.46
C SER A 456 11.89 -6.40 36.27
N GLU A 457 10.61 -6.73 36.43
CA GLU A 457 9.55 -6.42 35.47
C GLU A 457 8.90 -5.08 35.79
N ASN A 458 8.73 -4.23 34.78
CA ASN A 458 7.97 -2.99 34.82
C ASN A 458 8.41 -2.02 35.94
N GLY A 459 9.73 -2.02 36.25
CA GLY A 459 10.38 -1.06 37.14
C GLY A 459 10.48 0.34 36.54
N GLN A 460 11.21 1.24 37.21
CA GLN A 460 11.54 2.57 36.69
C GLN A 460 12.72 2.50 35.72
N THR A 461 12.56 1.73 34.64
CA THR A 461 13.64 1.41 33.70
C THR A 461 14.18 2.63 32.96
N TRP A 462 13.33 3.61 32.67
CA TRP A 462 13.70 4.87 32.00
C TRP A 462 14.59 5.80 32.84
N LEU A 463 14.88 5.45 34.09
CA LEU A 463 15.81 6.18 34.93
C LEU A 463 17.21 5.56 34.93
N ASP A 464 17.38 4.34 34.43
CA ASP A 464 18.67 3.66 34.29
C ASP A 464 19.13 3.68 32.82
N ASP A 465 20.40 3.37 32.57
CA ASP A 465 20.86 3.10 31.20
C ASP A 465 20.05 1.99 30.59
N SER A 466 19.37 2.32 29.50
CA SER A 466 18.38 1.45 28.91
C SER A 466 18.09 1.78 27.46
N VAL A 467 17.59 0.77 26.76
CA VAL A 467 17.09 0.90 25.40
C VAL A 467 15.60 0.71 25.41
N GLU A 468 14.91 1.61 24.73
CA GLU A 468 13.48 1.61 24.48
C GLU A 468 13.22 1.46 22.99
N ILE A 469 12.45 0.44 22.62
CA ILE A 469 11.93 0.23 21.27
C ILE A 469 10.46 0.64 21.26
N PHE A 470 10.08 1.51 20.33
CA PHE A 470 8.70 1.93 20.12
C PHE A 470 8.22 1.42 18.76
N ILE A 471 7.02 0.85 18.73
CA ILE A 471 6.41 0.26 17.53
C ILE A 471 4.96 0.77 17.40
N ASP A 472 4.60 1.22 16.21
CA ASP A 472 3.25 1.45 15.70
C ASP A 472 3.08 0.49 14.51
N GLY A 473 2.57 -0.71 14.79
CA GLY A 473 2.65 -1.84 13.86
C GLY A 473 1.64 -1.82 12.71
N ASP A 474 0.57 -1.04 12.84
CA ASP A 474 -0.39 -0.75 11.77
C ASP A 474 -0.14 0.60 11.08
N ASN A 475 0.91 1.32 11.50
CA ASN A 475 1.28 2.64 10.98
C ASN A 475 0.12 3.63 11.07
N SER A 476 -0.65 3.55 12.15
CA SER A 476 -1.83 4.38 12.38
C SER A 476 -1.49 5.86 12.56
N ASN A 477 -0.23 6.16 12.92
CA ASN A 477 0.26 7.49 13.21
C ASN A 477 -0.56 8.19 14.29
N PHE A 478 -0.86 7.48 15.38
CA PHE A 478 -1.57 8.05 16.52
C PHE A 478 -0.88 9.32 17.04
N ASP A 479 -1.58 10.45 16.97
CA ASP A 479 -1.01 11.79 17.13
C ASP A 479 -0.93 12.27 18.58
N GLU A 480 -1.64 11.60 19.49
CA GLU A 480 -1.64 11.91 20.90
C GLU A 480 -0.65 11.05 21.69
N ARG A 481 -0.02 11.66 22.70
CA ARG A 481 0.89 10.93 23.59
C ARG A 481 0.16 9.86 24.40
N SER A 482 0.44 8.58 24.15
CA SER A 482 -0.25 7.44 24.79
C SER A 482 0.64 6.59 25.70
N THR A 483 0.26 6.44 26.97
CA THR A 483 0.97 5.60 27.97
C THR A 483 0.02 4.84 28.89
N ASP A 484 -1.28 4.91 28.65
CA ASP A 484 -2.34 4.44 29.54
C ASP A 484 -3.00 3.12 29.08
N GLY A 485 -2.40 2.48 28.08
CA GLY A 485 -2.89 1.21 27.52
C GLY A 485 -4.05 1.40 26.55
N ASN A 486 -4.03 2.48 25.76
CA ASN A 486 -4.95 2.68 24.64
C ASN A 486 -4.87 1.48 23.67
N PRO A 487 -5.97 0.74 23.43
CA PRO A 487 -5.98 -0.40 22.50
C PRO A 487 -5.43 -0.09 21.11
N GLU A 488 -5.69 1.11 20.59
CA GLU A 488 -5.18 1.58 19.29
C GLU A 488 -3.65 1.54 19.20
N VAL A 489 -2.96 1.74 20.33
CA VAL A 489 -1.49 1.72 20.42
C VAL A 489 -0.96 0.35 20.83
N ILE A 490 -1.63 -0.32 21.78
CA ILE A 490 -1.09 -1.56 22.39
C ILE A 490 -1.50 -2.85 21.66
N ASP A 491 -2.53 -2.81 20.81
CA ASP A 491 -2.96 -4.00 20.07
C ASP A 491 -2.04 -4.27 18.85
N THR A 492 -1.32 -3.25 18.37
CA THR A 492 -0.40 -3.30 17.24
C THR A 492 1.02 -2.88 17.60
N GLY A 493 1.34 -2.60 18.86
CA GLY A 493 2.70 -2.22 19.25
C GLY A 493 2.86 -1.72 20.68
N GLY A 494 3.40 -0.50 20.80
CA GLY A 494 3.76 0.14 22.06
C GLY A 494 5.26 0.13 22.35
N GLN A 495 5.62 0.20 23.65
CA GLN A 495 7.01 0.35 24.09
C GLN A 495 7.56 -0.93 24.75
N PHE A 496 8.76 -1.35 24.31
CA PHE A 496 9.53 -2.46 24.86
C PHE A 496 10.88 -1.95 25.38
N VAL A 497 11.21 -2.21 26.65
CA VAL A 497 12.43 -1.66 27.28
C VAL A 497 13.29 -2.76 27.89
N ILE A 498 14.61 -2.64 27.76
CA ILE A 498 15.61 -3.42 28.51
C ILE A 498 16.71 -2.50 29.05
N THR A 499 17.06 -2.64 30.33
CA THR A 499 18.15 -1.88 30.96
C THR A 499 19.49 -2.61 30.85
N ALA A 500 20.60 -1.92 31.14
CA ALA A 500 21.93 -2.51 31.22
C ALA A 500 22.06 -3.62 32.29
N ASN A 501 21.15 -3.66 33.28
CA ASN A 501 21.06 -4.74 34.28
C ASN A 501 19.93 -5.76 34.01
N ASN A 502 19.41 -5.80 32.78
CA ASN A 502 18.34 -6.69 32.32
C ASN A 502 16.99 -6.54 33.05
N ALA A 503 16.73 -5.42 33.71
CA ALA A 503 15.35 -5.06 34.07
C ALA A 503 14.59 -4.71 32.78
N TYR A 504 13.32 -5.09 32.68
CA TYR A 504 12.54 -4.94 31.46
C TYR A 504 11.20 -4.27 31.71
N ARG A 505 10.64 -3.64 30.67
CA ARG A 505 9.31 -3.01 30.72
C ARG A 505 8.53 -3.32 29.44
N GLN A 506 7.24 -3.57 29.62
CA GLN A 506 6.26 -3.89 28.57
C GLN A 506 4.86 -3.36 28.90
N ALA A 507 4.72 -2.52 29.94
CA ALA A 507 3.42 -2.07 30.40
C ALA A 507 2.69 -1.24 29.34
N GLU A 508 3.44 -0.40 28.63
CA GLU A 508 3.01 0.43 27.51
C GLU A 508 2.89 -0.34 26.19
N ALA A 509 3.18 -1.64 26.16
CA ALA A 509 2.88 -2.55 25.05
C ALA A 509 1.76 -3.55 25.41
N GLY A 510 0.97 -3.26 26.46
CA GLY A 510 -0.13 -4.13 26.88
C GLY A 510 0.27 -5.40 27.66
N ASN A 511 1.55 -5.54 28.03
CA ASN A 511 2.13 -6.73 28.68
C ASN A 511 1.93 -8.04 27.88
N PRO A 512 2.47 -8.14 26.66
CA PRO A 512 2.20 -9.27 25.76
C PRO A 512 2.94 -10.56 26.21
N GLY A 513 3.91 -10.44 27.11
CA GLY A 513 4.62 -11.57 27.73
C GLY A 513 6.10 -11.58 27.36
N TYR A 514 6.97 -11.63 28.38
CA TYR A 514 8.42 -11.55 28.23
C TYR A 514 9.09 -12.88 28.55
N GLY A 515 9.89 -13.37 27.60
CA GLY A 515 10.70 -14.57 27.76
C GLY A 515 11.12 -15.18 26.42
N PRO A 516 12.11 -16.10 26.41
CA PRO A 516 12.66 -16.66 25.17
C PRO A 516 11.66 -17.39 24.26
N ASN A 517 10.45 -17.66 24.74
CA ASN A 517 9.39 -18.32 23.97
C ASN A 517 8.03 -17.58 24.10
N ASP A 518 8.02 -16.38 24.68
CA ASP A 518 6.78 -15.60 24.84
C ASP A 518 6.61 -14.61 23.67
N ALA A 519 5.81 -13.56 23.79
CA ALA A 519 5.58 -12.61 22.69
C ALA A 519 6.84 -11.79 22.34
N TRP A 520 7.68 -11.50 23.32
CA TRP A 520 8.96 -10.84 23.08
C TRP A 520 10.02 -11.27 24.09
N TYR A 521 11.27 -11.00 23.77
CA TYR A 521 12.42 -11.25 24.63
C TYR A 521 13.51 -10.23 24.36
N ALA A 522 14.28 -9.88 25.37
CA ALA A 522 15.46 -9.05 25.20
C ALA A 522 16.54 -9.40 26.23
N LEU A 523 17.81 -9.22 25.87
CA LEU A 523 18.94 -9.35 26.79
C LEU A 523 19.98 -8.27 26.53
N THR A 524 20.65 -7.87 27.61
CA THR A 524 21.75 -6.91 27.60
C THR A 524 23.01 -7.54 28.21
N GLU A 525 24.16 -7.35 27.56
CA GLU A 525 25.47 -7.65 28.11
C GLU A 525 26.39 -6.43 28.01
N LEU A 526 27.22 -6.23 29.05
CA LEU A 526 28.18 -5.13 29.08
C LEU A 526 29.37 -5.40 28.15
N THR A 527 29.84 -4.36 27.48
CA THR A 527 31.08 -4.37 26.70
C THR A 527 32.20 -3.63 27.44
N ASP A 528 33.39 -3.57 26.83
CA ASP A 528 34.50 -2.78 27.39
C ASP A 528 34.24 -1.26 27.35
N THR A 529 33.24 -0.81 26.58
CA THR A 529 32.98 0.62 26.27
C THR A 529 31.51 1.02 26.37
N GLY A 530 30.65 0.18 26.94
CA GLY A 530 29.20 0.38 26.98
C GLY A 530 28.47 -0.95 27.14
N TYR A 531 27.45 -1.21 26.32
CA TYR A 531 26.66 -2.44 26.35
C TYR A 531 25.98 -2.73 25.00
N VAL A 532 25.50 -3.96 24.80
CA VAL A 532 24.69 -4.34 23.65
C VAL A 532 23.36 -4.86 24.17
N ALA A 533 22.26 -4.35 23.62
CA ALA A 533 20.90 -4.79 23.90
C ALA A 533 20.30 -5.45 22.66
N GLU A 534 19.84 -6.70 22.78
CA GLU A 534 19.22 -7.45 21.70
C GLU A 534 17.76 -7.75 22.04
N PHE A 535 16.88 -7.64 21.06
CA PHE A 535 15.44 -7.84 21.15
C PHE A 535 14.99 -8.84 20.08
N ARG A 536 14.01 -9.66 20.44
CA ARG A 536 13.14 -10.40 19.54
C ARG A 536 11.70 -10.07 19.91
N ILE A 537 10.94 -9.54 18.96
CA ILE A 537 9.53 -9.16 19.11
C ILE A 537 8.73 -9.94 18.07
N SER A 538 7.70 -10.68 18.51
CA SER A 538 6.83 -11.45 17.62
C SER A 538 6.07 -10.51 16.68
N LEU A 539 6.03 -10.81 15.38
CA LEU A 539 5.23 -10.04 14.42
C LEU A 539 3.75 -10.06 14.80
N ASP A 540 3.22 -11.21 15.23
CA ASP A 540 1.85 -11.35 15.78
C ASP A 540 1.53 -10.37 16.92
N ALA A 541 2.53 -9.94 17.70
CA ALA A 541 2.32 -9.03 18.82
C ALA A 541 2.30 -7.55 18.41
N ILE A 542 2.60 -7.25 17.14
CA ILE A 542 2.72 -5.90 16.61
C ILE A 542 1.88 -5.72 15.34
N GLY A 543 0.71 -6.35 15.25
CA GLY A 543 -0.17 -6.22 14.08
C GLY A 543 0.12 -7.17 12.92
N ASN A 544 1.11 -8.07 13.06
CA ASN A 544 1.53 -9.06 12.05
C ASN A 544 1.93 -8.43 10.69
N PRO A 545 2.85 -7.45 10.66
CA PRO A 545 3.30 -6.84 9.42
C PRO A 545 4.05 -7.86 8.57
N GLN A 546 3.87 -7.77 7.25
CA GLN A 546 4.44 -8.66 6.24
C GLN A 546 5.59 -7.98 5.50
N PRO A 547 6.49 -8.74 4.85
CA PRO A 547 7.47 -8.16 3.93
C PRO A 547 6.81 -7.26 2.87
N GLY A 548 7.29 -6.04 2.75
CA GLY A 548 6.71 -4.96 1.92
C GLY A 548 5.94 -3.91 2.72
N ASP A 549 5.49 -4.24 3.93
CA ASP A 549 4.79 -3.29 4.80
C ASP A 549 5.75 -2.27 5.43
N VAL A 550 5.17 -1.16 5.89
CA VAL A 550 5.83 -0.12 6.67
C VAL A 550 5.15 -0.04 8.03
N ILE A 551 5.96 0.04 9.09
CA ILE A 551 5.49 0.29 10.45
C ILE A 551 6.15 1.56 11.00
N GLY A 552 5.48 2.22 11.94
CA GLY A 552 6.08 3.28 12.72
C GLY A 552 7.06 2.68 13.73
N PHE A 553 8.27 3.22 13.77
CA PHE A 553 9.38 2.66 14.52
C PHE A 553 10.24 3.74 15.18
N ASN A 554 10.71 3.47 16.39
CA ASN A 554 11.69 4.33 17.04
C ASN A 554 12.58 3.58 18.03
N VAL A 555 13.76 4.15 18.26
CA VAL A 555 14.72 3.71 19.28
C VAL A 555 15.05 4.90 20.16
N GLY A 556 14.87 4.74 21.47
CA GLY A 556 15.35 5.68 22.49
C GLY A 556 16.41 5.03 23.37
N VAL A 557 17.52 5.71 23.60
CA VAL A 557 18.53 5.30 24.58
C VAL A 557 18.52 6.29 25.73
N ASN A 558 18.21 5.78 26.93
CA ASN A 558 18.35 6.52 28.18
C ASN A 558 19.78 6.37 28.69
N ASP A 559 20.31 7.47 29.19
CA ASP A 559 21.69 7.64 29.63
C ASP A 559 21.68 8.23 31.04
N ASP A 560 22.30 7.51 31.98
CA ASP A 560 22.38 7.83 33.41
C ASP A 560 23.83 7.82 33.93
N ASP A 561 24.37 9.03 34.09
CA ASP A 561 25.69 9.27 34.68
C ASP A 561 25.64 9.46 36.20
N THR A 562 24.45 9.45 36.81
CA THR A 562 24.28 9.90 38.20
C THR A 562 23.38 9.00 39.03
N SER A 563 23.64 8.94 40.35
CA SER A 563 22.80 8.13 41.26
C SER A 563 21.40 8.72 41.55
N GLY A 564 20.81 9.44 40.61
CA GLY A 564 19.61 10.26 40.74
C GLY A 564 18.58 10.07 39.61
N GLY A 565 18.89 9.23 38.62
CA GLY A 565 18.09 8.94 37.44
C GLY A 565 18.61 9.62 36.17
N SER A 566 18.23 9.06 35.03
CA SER A 566 18.67 9.43 33.68
C SER A 566 18.89 10.94 33.46
N ASN A 567 20.09 11.26 32.96
CA ASN A 567 20.55 12.59 32.58
C ASN A 567 19.91 13.05 31.27
N ARG A 568 19.75 12.13 30.31
CA ARG A 568 19.18 12.39 28.98
C ARG A 568 18.58 11.13 28.36
N GLN A 569 17.64 11.35 27.45
CA GLN A 569 17.17 10.32 26.51
C GLN A 569 17.38 10.83 25.09
N VAL A 570 17.98 10.02 24.23
CA VAL A 570 18.30 10.35 22.84
C VAL A 570 17.59 9.39 21.90
N LEU A 571 16.78 9.92 20.98
CA LEU A 571 16.00 9.12 20.03
C LEU A 571 16.57 9.22 18.63
N TRP A 572 16.31 8.18 17.84
CA TRP A 572 16.55 8.21 16.40
C TRP A 572 15.65 9.23 15.67
N SER A 573 14.36 9.26 16.01
CA SER A 573 13.37 10.18 15.43
C SER A 573 12.41 10.74 16.49
N GLY A 574 11.68 11.82 16.16
CA GLY A 574 10.45 12.22 16.84
C GLY A 574 10.48 12.36 18.37
N ALA A 575 9.40 11.90 19.00
CA ALA A 575 9.15 11.99 20.43
C ALA A 575 8.67 10.66 21.02
N THR A 576 8.86 10.46 22.32
CA THR A 576 8.38 9.26 23.01
C THR A 576 6.85 9.19 23.04
N HIS A 577 6.29 8.01 22.74
CA HIS A 577 4.86 7.70 22.90
C HIS A 577 3.91 8.51 22.01
N ILE A 578 4.40 9.14 20.94
CA ILE A 578 3.61 9.85 19.93
C ILE A 578 3.91 9.20 18.59
N GLU A 579 3.05 8.29 18.15
CA GLU A 579 3.31 7.41 17.00
C GLU A 579 3.46 8.18 15.70
N SER A 580 2.71 9.28 15.53
CA SER A 580 2.84 10.20 14.38
C SER A 580 4.20 10.87 14.20
N THR A 581 5.13 10.68 15.15
CA THR A 581 6.49 11.20 15.09
C THR A 581 7.55 10.11 14.90
N TYR A 582 7.14 8.84 14.92
CA TYR A 582 8.06 7.72 14.71
C TYR A 582 8.60 7.74 13.28
N GLY A 583 9.78 7.14 13.10
CA GLY A 583 10.31 6.94 11.75
C GLY A 583 9.65 5.75 11.06
N ASN A 584 9.77 5.65 9.75
CA ASN A 584 9.30 4.51 8.98
C ASN A 584 10.30 3.33 9.08
N LEU A 585 9.82 2.11 9.33
CA LEU A 585 10.59 0.87 9.18
C LEU A 585 9.94 -0.04 8.14
N PHE A 586 10.62 -0.21 7.00
CA PHE A 586 10.22 -1.18 5.97
C PHE A 586 10.57 -2.61 6.39
N ILE A 587 9.61 -3.52 6.26
CA ILE A 587 9.79 -4.94 6.56
C ILE A 587 10.26 -5.69 5.30
N GLY A 588 11.37 -6.42 5.37
CA GLY A 588 11.80 -7.36 4.32
C GLY A 588 12.46 -6.77 3.07
N GLY A 589 12.71 -5.45 3.05
CA GLY A 589 13.32 -4.74 1.91
C GLY A 589 12.33 -4.37 0.80
N ARG A 590 12.66 -3.34 0.03
CA ARG A 590 11.78 -2.78 -1.02
C ARG A 590 11.79 -3.63 -2.29
N THR A 591 10.65 -3.72 -2.94
CA THR A 591 10.51 -4.36 -4.27
C THR A 591 9.94 -3.35 -5.26
N TYR A 592 10.45 -3.37 -6.49
CA TYR A 592 9.94 -2.59 -7.61
C TYR A 592 9.72 -3.50 -8.81
N THR A 593 8.55 -3.43 -9.45
CA THR A 593 8.30 -4.14 -10.71
C THR A 593 8.42 -3.16 -11.88
N ALA A 594 9.50 -3.29 -12.65
CA ALA A 594 9.67 -2.51 -13.87
C ALA A 594 8.74 -3.04 -14.96
N PRO A 595 7.78 -2.25 -15.45
CA PRO A 595 6.93 -2.67 -16.55
C PRO A 595 7.73 -2.73 -17.84
N LYS A 596 7.21 -3.55 -18.77
CA LYS A 596 7.75 -3.62 -20.12
C LYS A 596 7.19 -2.48 -20.97
N SER A 597 8.06 -1.69 -21.59
CA SER A 597 7.69 -0.52 -22.38
C SER A 597 8.32 -0.52 -23.78
N SER A 598 8.01 0.49 -24.59
CA SER A 598 8.79 0.82 -25.78
C SER A 598 10.14 1.44 -25.38
N THR A 599 11.20 1.17 -26.15
CA THR A 599 12.56 1.67 -25.91
C THR A 599 12.60 3.20 -25.68
N PRO A 600 12.99 3.67 -24.47
CA PRO A 600 13.27 5.07 -24.20
C PRO A 600 14.47 5.62 -25.01
N THR A 601 14.45 6.93 -25.27
CA THR A 601 15.53 7.66 -25.92
C THR A 601 16.46 8.24 -24.86
N ILE A 602 17.65 7.65 -24.70
CA ILE A 602 18.63 8.13 -23.73
C ILE A 602 19.31 9.40 -24.23
N ASP A 603 18.73 10.55 -23.91
CA ASP A 603 19.26 11.88 -24.22
C ASP A 603 19.46 12.76 -22.98
N GLY A 604 19.08 12.26 -21.80
CA GLY A 604 19.27 12.90 -20.51
C GLY A 604 18.13 13.82 -20.15
N VAL A 605 16.99 13.74 -20.86
CA VAL A 605 15.73 14.40 -20.55
C VAL A 605 14.70 13.32 -20.26
N VAL A 606 14.10 13.35 -19.07
CA VAL A 606 13.07 12.37 -18.70
C VAL A 606 11.73 12.80 -19.27
N ASN A 607 11.25 12.10 -20.30
CA ASN A 607 9.95 12.39 -20.91
C ASN A 607 8.86 11.49 -20.32
N ALA A 608 7.70 12.07 -19.98
CA ALA A 608 6.55 11.33 -19.47
C ALA A 608 6.20 10.10 -20.32
N ALA A 609 6.13 10.24 -21.64
CA ALA A 609 5.75 9.18 -22.56
C ALA A 609 6.71 7.97 -22.57
N GLU A 610 7.96 8.13 -22.16
CA GLU A 610 8.95 7.05 -22.16
C GLU A 610 8.83 6.16 -20.93
N TYR A 611 8.25 6.71 -19.85
CA TYR A 611 8.15 6.08 -18.54
C TYR A 611 6.71 6.01 -18.02
N GLU A 612 5.70 6.28 -18.87
CA GLU A 612 4.27 6.40 -18.50
C GLU A 612 3.71 5.16 -17.79
N SER A 613 4.23 3.97 -18.10
CA SER A 613 3.79 2.71 -17.50
C SER A 613 4.37 2.47 -16.11
N ALA A 614 5.45 3.19 -15.75
CA ALA A 614 6.22 2.96 -14.53
C ALA A 614 5.66 3.78 -13.35
N THR A 615 5.58 3.13 -12.20
CA THR A 615 5.36 3.81 -10.91
C THR A 615 6.59 4.63 -10.54
N ALA A 616 6.39 5.79 -9.93
CA ALA A 616 7.49 6.62 -9.47
C ALA A 616 8.15 6.04 -8.21
N VAL A 617 9.49 6.10 -8.16
CA VAL A 617 10.29 5.93 -6.95
C VAL A 617 10.67 7.31 -6.46
N VAL A 618 10.09 7.75 -5.34
CA VAL A 618 10.39 9.06 -4.74
C VAL A 618 11.39 8.88 -3.61
N LEU A 619 12.53 9.53 -3.70
CA LEU A 619 13.56 9.58 -2.66
C LEU A 619 13.80 11.03 -2.27
N ASN A 620 13.53 11.33 -1.01
CA ASN A 620 13.91 12.58 -0.39
C ASN A 620 14.51 12.29 1.00
N SER A 621 14.75 13.36 1.75
CA SER A 621 15.12 13.33 3.16
C SER A 621 14.37 12.22 3.92
N HIS A 622 13.05 12.23 3.85
CA HIS A 622 12.15 11.33 4.59
C HIS A 622 12.05 9.91 4.01
N THR A 623 11.92 9.76 2.69
CA THR A 623 11.52 8.49 2.06
C THR A 623 12.68 7.57 1.68
N GLY A 624 13.93 8.03 1.73
CA GLY A 624 15.10 7.21 1.44
C GLY A 624 15.94 6.84 2.67
N SER A 625 16.83 5.86 2.52
CA SER A 625 17.79 5.48 3.56
C SER A 625 19.04 6.37 3.48
N TYR A 626 19.18 7.25 4.48
CA TYR A 626 20.32 8.16 4.59
C TYR A 626 21.56 7.47 5.15
N HIS A 627 22.70 7.64 4.48
CA HIS A 627 24.00 7.30 5.04
C HIS A 627 24.59 8.50 5.79
N ILE A 628 24.34 8.56 7.10
CA ILE A 628 24.73 9.67 7.99
C ILE A 628 26.24 9.82 8.27
N GLY A 629 27.09 9.02 7.61
CA GLY A 629 28.55 9.15 7.71
C GLY A 629 29.07 10.51 7.22
N VAL A 630 28.22 11.27 6.54
CA VAL A 630 28.39 12.62 5.99
C VAL A 630 27.02 13.35 6.12
N GLY A 631 26.98 14.63 6.53
CA GLY A 631 25.74 15.44 6.67
C GLY A 631 25.26 15.68 8.11
N ASN A 632 24.40 16.69 8.35
CA ASN A 632 23.76 17.02 9.64
C ASN A 632 22.30 16.52 9.71
N ASP A 633 21.64 16.67 10.86
CA ASP A 633 20.19 16.42 11.02
C ASP A 633 19.32 17.61 10.58
N GLU A 634 19.78 18.48 9.68
CA GLU A 634 18.95 19.54 9.10
C GLU A 634 18.40 19.05 7.76
N TRP A 635 17.13 18.63 7.77
CA TRP A 635 16.42 18.03 6.64
C TRP A 635 15.75 19.19 5.91
N GLU A 636 16.42 19.77 4.91
CA GLU A 636 15.85 20.88 4.15
C GLU A 636 14.97 20.33 3.02
N ASP A 637 13.66 20.51 3.13
CA ASP A 637 12.72 20.16 2.06
C ASP A 637 13.07 20.96 0.79
N GLY A 638 13.29 20.25 -0.32
CA GLY A 638 13.66 20.83 -1.61
C GLY A 638 15.16 20.86 -1.91
N ASP A 639 15.99 20.25 -1.06
CA ASP A 639 17.39 19.89 -1.33
C ASP A 639 17.52 18.36 -1.44
N HIS A 640 18.50 17.89 -2.22
CA HIS A 640 18.93 16.49 -2.30
C HIS A 640 17.80 15.44 -2.37
N SER A 641 16.97 15.55 -3.41
CA SER A 641 15.88 14.58 -3.67
C SER A 641 15.85 14.14 -5.13
N LEU A 642 15.27 12.97 -5.38
CA LEU A 642 15.03 12.48 -6.74
C LEU A 642 13.70 11.78 -6.87
N THR A 643 13.17 11.81 -8.09
CA THR A 643 12.14 10.89 -8.55
C THR A 643 12.71 10.05 -9.68
N ALA A 644 12.53 8.74 -9.62
CA ALA A 644 12.98 7.80 -10.63
C ALA A 644 11.84 6.94 -11.18
N TRP A 645 11.95 6.56 -12.45
CA TRP A 645 11.05 5.61 -13.12
C TRP A 645 11.88 4.55 -13.82
N ILE A 646 11.51 3.28 -13.62
CA ILE A 646 12.27 2.16 -14.16
C ILE A 646 11.37 1.36 -15.10
N VAL A 647 11.76 1.25 -16.35
CA VAL A 647 11.09 0.43 -17.37
C VAL A 647 12.10 -0.51 -18.00
N HIS A 648 11.62 -1.47 -18.79
CA HIS A 648 12.51 -2.28 -19.62
C HIS A 648 11.89 -2.64 -20.96
N ASP A 649 12.71 -3.01 -21.93
CA ASP A 649 12.26 -3.60 -23.20
C ASP A 649 12.84 -5.02 -23.37
N ASP A 650 12.94 -5.54 -24.60
CA ASP A 650 13.57 -6.84 -24.86
C ASP A 650 15.10 -6.85 -24.69
N GLU A 651 15.76 -5.69 -24.73
CA GLU A 651 17.21 -5.53 -24.78
C GLU A 651 17.81 -5.04 -23.45
N ALA A 652 17.16 -4.07 -22.81
CA ALA A 652 17.75 -3.32 -21.70
C ALA A 652 16.74 -2.92 -20.63
N ILE A 653 17.30 -2.55 -19.48
CA ILE A 653 16.64 -1.82 -18.40
C ILE A 653 16.94 -0.34 -18.60
N TYR A 654 15.95 0.51 -18.34
CA TYR A 654 16.02 1.96 -18.45
C TYR A 654 15.61 2.60 -17.14
N VAL A 655 16.40 3.58 -16.68
CA VAL A 655 16.11 4.33 -15.45
C VAL A 655 16.12 5.81 -15.80
N GLY A 656 14.96 6.45 -15.76
CA GLY A 656 14.80 7.90 -15.90
C GLY A 656 14.77 8.53 -14.52
N ILE A 657 15.51 9.63 -14.32
CA ILE A 657 15.73 10.25 -13.01
C ILE A 657 15.62 11.75 -13.14
N ASP A 658 14.82 12.36 -12.28
CA ASP A 658 14.70 13.80 -12.10
C ASP A 658 15.16 14.14 -10.68
N ALA A 659 16.29 14.82 -10.56
CA ALA A 659 16.91 15.18 -9.30
C ALA A 659 16.77 16.68 -9.04
N ILE A 660 16.39 17.02 -7.80
CA ILE A 660 16.33 18.37 -7.25
C ILE A 660 17.54 18.56 -6.32
N ASP A 661 18.27 19.62 -6.57
CA ASP A 661 19.53 19.94 -5.92
C ASP A 661 19.77 21.45 -6.02
N ASP A 662 19.92 22.13 -4.88
CA ASP A 662 20.03 23.59 -4.86
C ASP A 662 21.42 24.08 -5.29
N GLN A 663 22.44 23.22 -5.24
CA GLN A 663 23.82 23.56 -5.58
C GLN A 663 24.58 22.41 -6.26
N ILE A 664 24.67 22.50 -7.59
CA ILE A 664 25.40 21.50 -8.36
C ILE A 664 26.93 21.76 -8.38
N TYR A 665 27.71 20.90 -7.72
CA TYR A 665 29.17 20.80 -7.75
C TYR A 665 29.68 19.54 -8.46
N THR A 666 30.64 19.76 -9.37
CA THR A 666 31.27 18.70 -10.19
C THR A 666 32.77 18.95 -10.32
N ASP A 667 33.43 19.17 -9.17
CA ASP A 667 34.79 19.72 -9.09
C ASP A 667 35.88 18.67 -8.81
N SER A 668 35.50 17.44 -8.49
CA SER A 668 36.37 16.31 -8.16
C SER A 668 36.67 15.41 -9.36
N ALA A 669 35.69 15.06 -10.19
CA ALA A 669 35.87 14.31 -11.42
C ALA A 669 35.95 15.22 -12.65
N GLU A 670 36.97 15.01 -13.51
CA GLU A 670 37.10 15.77 -14.76
C GLU A 670 35.88 15.50 -15.68
N ALA A 671 35.30 16.55 -16.28
CA ALA A 671 34.13 16.42 -17.15
C ALA A 671 34.31 15.38 -18.27
N GLY A 672 33.35 14.46 -18.40
CA GLY A 672 33.39 13.37 -19.38
C GLY A 672 34.41 12.26 -19.10
N SER A 673 35.14 12.34 -17.98
CA SER A 673 36.13 11.32 -17.60
C SER A 673 35.46 10.01 -17.19
N GLU A 674 36.27 8.97 -17.12
CA GLU A 674 35.89 7.63 -16.67
C GLU A 674 36.74 7.30 -15.44
N ASP A 675 36.10 6.72 -14.42
CA ASP A 675 36.71 6.27 -13.17
C ASP A 675 37.39 7.37 -12.33
N GLY A 676 36.96 8.63 -12.52
CA GLY A 676 37.24 9.73 -11.60
C GLY A 676 36.60 9.52 -10.22
N GLN A 677 36.79 10.50 -9.32
CA GLN A 677 36.15 10.50 -8.00
C GLN A 677 34.69 10.98 -8.08
N THR A 678 33.88 10.30 -8.89
CA THR A 678 32.50 10.71 -9.19
C THR A 678 31.60 10.71 -7.95
N TRP A 679 31.84 9.82 -7.00
CA TRP A 679 31.11 9.74 -5.73
C TRP A 679 31.39 10.90 -4.75
N VAL A 680 32.32 11.79 -5.09
CA VAL A 680 32.59 12.99 -4.28
C VAL A 680 31.79 14.19 -4.79
N ASP A 681 31.42 14.18 -6.07
CA ASP A 681 30.59 15.18 -6.75
C ASP A 681 29.10 14.78 -6.67
N ASP A 682 28.19 15.69 -7.03
CA ASP A 682 26.81 15.32 -7.29
C ASP A 682 26.74 14.25 -8.36
N SER A 683 26.03 13.18 -8.03
CA SER A 683 25.96 12.03 -8.90
C SER A 683 24.82 11.10 -8.55
N ILE A 684 24.38 10.36 -9.56
CA ILE A 684 23.47 9.23 -9.40
C ILE A 684 24.22 7.93 -9.62
N GLU A 685 23.95 6.95 -8.76
CA GLU A 685 24.53 5.63 -8.78
C GLU A 685 23.43 4.56 -8.87
N ILE A 686 23.57 3.63 -9.82
CA ILE A 686 22.70 2.46 -9.99
C ILE A 686 23.49 1.20 -9.66
N PHE A 687 22.92 0.32 -8.84
CA PHE A 687 23.55 -0.92 -8.40
C PHE A 687 22.73 -2.14 -8.81
N PHE A 688 23.42 -3.21 -9.22
CA PHE A 688 22.84 -4.51 -9.49
C PHE A 688 23.58 -5.64 -8.78
N ASP A 689 22.82 -6.54 -8.16
CA ASP A 689 23.21 -7.93 -7.82
C ASP A 689 22.34 -8.83 -8.72
N ALA A 690 22.84 -9.16 -9.91
CA ALA A 690 22.03 -9.79 -10.94
C ALA A 690 21.95 -11.31 -10.78
N ASP A 691 22.88 -11.91 -10.02
CA ASP A 691 22.90 -13.33 -9.71
C ASP A 691 22.30 -13.69 -8.35
N GLU A 692 21.77 -12.69 -7.62
CA GLU A 692 21.13 -12.81 -6.32
C GLU A 692 22.07 -13.43 -5.27
N SER A 693 23.38 -13.16 -5.39
CA SER A 693 24.38 -13.72 -4.49
C SER A 693 24.29 -13.14 -3.07
N ASN A 694 23.71 -11.95 -2.90
CA ASN A 694 23.48 -11.30 -1.62
C ASN A 694 24.76 -11.23 -0.76
N LEU A 695 25.88 -10.85 -1.35
CA LEU A 695 27.16 -10.82 -0.64
C LEU A 695 27.24 -9.64 0.34
N ALA A 696 27.92 -9.87 1.46
CA ALA A 696 28.45 -8.82 2.33
C ALA A 696 29.66 -8.17 1.65
N GLY A 697 29.38 -7.34 0.66
CA GLY A 697 30.34 -6.72 -0.24
C GLY A 697 29.84 -6.73 -1.69
N ARG A 698 30.73 -6.39 -2.62
CA ARG A 698 30.49 -6.56 -4.06
C ARG A 698 31.10 -7.85 -4.58
N ASP A 699 30.45 -8.49 -5.56
CA ASP A 699 31.07 -9.55 -6.34
C ASP A 699 32.20 -8.96 -7.21
N THR A 700 33.38 -9.59 -7.15
CA THR A 700 34.56 -9.21 -7.95
C THR A 700 34.93 -10.27 -8.99
N GLU A 701 34.23 -11.41 -8.98
CA GLU A 701 34.39 -12.54 -9.89
C GLU A 701 33.38 -12.50 -11.06
N LYS A 702 32.19 -11.96 -10.84
CA LYS A 702 31.16 -11.77 -11.89
C LYS A 702 31.34 -10.48 -12.65
N GLN A 703 31.19 -10.53 -13.98
CA GLN A 703 31.33 -9.36 -14.84
C GLN A 703 30.00 -8.63 -14.92
N PHE A 704 30.04 -7.29 -14.88
CA PHE A 704 28.91 -6.40 -15.18
C PHE A 704 27.81 -6.30 -14.11
N GLU A 705 27.96 -6.99 -12.97
CA GLU A 705 27.16 -6.75 -11.76
C GLU A 705 27.94 -5.74 -10.89
N GLY A 706 27.26 -4.78 -10.25
CA GLY A 706 27.90 -3.68 -9.50
C GLY A 706 27.36 -2.29 -9.82
N GLN A 707 28.21 -1.27 -9.62
CA GLN A 707 27.84 0.15 -9.64
C GLN A 707 28.02 0.81 -11.01
N TYR A 708 27.05 1.64 -11.39
CA TYR A 708 27.04 2.50 -12.57
C TYR A 708 26.76 3.94 -12.14
N VAL A 709 27.70 4.87 -12.38
CA VAL A 709 27.62 6.26 -11.90
C VAL A 709 27.63 7.24 -13.05
N LEU A 710 26.83 8.32 -12.94
CA LEU A 710 26.90 9.49 -13.79
C LEU A 710 26.87 10.78 -12.94
N THR A 711 27.69 11.77 -13.28
CA THR A 711 27.66 13.13 -12.72
C THR A 711 27.02 14.11 -13.71
N PRO A 712 26.52 15.29 -13.27
CA PRO A 712 25.97 16.33 -14.17
C PRO A 712 26.96 16.85 -15.22
N ASN A 713 28.28 16.71 -15.01
CA ASN A 713 29.30 17.07 -16.00
C ASN A 713 29.65 15.92 -16.98
N GLY A 714 28.91 14.80 -16.91
CA GLY A 714 29.07 13.63 -17.75
C GLY A 714 30.27 12.75 -17.41
N ALA A 715 30.94 12.98 -16.27
CA ALA A 715 31.90 12.00 -15.76
C ALA A 715 31.14 10.74 -15.32
N ARG A 716 31.77 9.59 -15.53
CA ARG A 716 31.15 8.28 -15.27
C ARG A 716 32.08 7.36 -14.52
N ARG A 717 31.50 6.34 -13.89
CA ARG A 717 32.23 5.26 -13.24
C ARG A 717 31.47 3.95 -13.35
N ASP A 718 32.18 2.90 -13.71
CA ASP A 718 31.67 1.53 -13.82
C ASP A 718 32.76 0.48 -13.52
N ASN A 719 33.90 0.91 -12.95
CA ASN A 719 34.98 0.03 -12.52
C ASN A 719 34.51 -1.03 -11.51
N GLU A 720 33.53 -0.70 -10.67
CA GLU A 720 32.92 -1.63 -9.72
C GLU A 720 32.00 -2.65 -10.41
N ALA A 721 31.44 -2.32 -11.58
CA ALA A 721 30.77 -3.25 -12.50
C ALA A 721 31.76 -3.97 -13.45
N ASN A 722 33.06 -3.91 -13.17
CA ASN A 722 34.13 -4.50 -13.97
C ASN A 722 34.30 -3.88 -15.39
N ASN A 723 34.08 -2.56 -15.50
CA ASN A 723 34.30 -1.75 -16.71
C ASN A 723 33.57 -2.29 -17.97
N PRO A 724 32.23 -2.39 -17.96
CA PRO A 724 31.45 -2.60 -19.17
C PRO A 724 31.75 -1.55 -20.24
N SER A 725 31.48 -1.87 -21.50
CA SER A 725 31.68 -0.88 -22.56
C SER A 725 30.60 0.21 -22.49
N PHE A 726 31.05 1.47 -22.44
CA PHE A 726 30.17 2.65 -22.42
C PHE A 726 29.85 3.17 -23.83
N GLY A 727 28.57 3.47 -24.09
CA GLY A 727 28.09 4.14 -25.30
C GLY A 727 26.70 3.66 -25.71
N ALA A 728 25.98 4.45 -26.52
CA ALA A 728 24.58 4.19 -26.89
C ALA A 728 24.27 2.80 -27.51
N SER A 729 25.27 2.10 -28.02
CA SER A 729 25.14 0.73 -28.57
C SER A 729 26.06 -0.28 -27.87
N ALA A 730 26.54 0.06 -26.68
CA ALA A 730 27.46 -0.71 -25.87
C ALA A 730 26.70 -1.43 -24.73
N ASP A 731 27.43 -1.96 -23.75
CA ASP A 731 26.84 -2.71 -22.63
C ASP A 731 25.98 -1.81 -21.72
N TRP A 732 26.36 -0.54 -21.62
CA TRP A 732 25.56 0.49 -20.96
C TRP A 732 25.80 1.88 -21.54
N PHE A 733 24.88 2.79 -21.25
CA PHE A 733 24.97 4.21 -21.60
C PHE A 733 24.19 5.05 -20.60
N ALA A 734 24.59 6.31 -20.43
CA ALA A 734 23.80 7.27 -19.67
C ALA A 734 24.00 8.68 -20.24
N ALA A 735 22.99 9.53 -20.05
CA ALA A 735 23.00 10.93 -20.47
C ALA A 735 22.41 11.81 -19.37
N THR A 736 22.78 13.09 -19.36
CA THR A 736 22.34 14.06 -18.34
C THR A 736 22.07 15.43 -18.96
N THR A 737 21.07 16.12 -18.42
CA THR A 737 20.71 17.50 -18.75
C THR A 737 20.44 18.27 -17.47
N GLY A 738 20.97 19.49 -17.35
CA GLY A 738 20.63 20.36 -16.21
C GLY A 738 19.22 20.94 -16.32
N THR A 739 18.54 21.12 -15.20
CA THR A 739 17.23 21.76 -15.10
C THR A 739 17.35 23.06 -14.29
N ASP A 740 16.23 23.78 -14.11
CA ASP A 740 16.21 24.98 -13.26
C ASP A 740 16.32 24.65 -11.76
N GLU A 741 15.98 23.41 -11.36
CA GLU A 741 15.92 22.94 -9.97
C GLU A 741 16.99 21.89 -9.63
N GLY A 742 17.80 21.47 -10.60
CA GLY A 742 18.77 20.39 -10.43
C GLY A 742 19.20 19.81 -11.78
N TYR A 743 18.99 18.50 -11.96
CA TYR A 743 19.39 17.79 -13.18
C TYR A 743 18.55 16.54 -13.45
N GLN A 744 18.47 16.17 -14.72
CA GLN A 744 17.90 14.91 -15.18
C GLN A 744 19.00 13.97 -15.66
N MET A 745 18.76 12.67 -15.48
CA MET A 745 19.61 11.61 -15.97
C MET A 745 18.78 10.45 -16.52
N GLU A 746 19.29 9.80 -17.56
CA GLU A 746 18.74 8.57 -18.07
C GLU A 746 19.83 7.52 -18.21
N PHE A 747 19.56 6.32 -17.74
CA PHE A 747 20.47 5.17 -17.82
C PHE A 747 19.87 4.09 -18.71
N LYS A 748 20.72 3.42 -19.49
CA LYS A 748 20.44 2.17 -20.21
C LYS A 748 21.47 1.14 -19.82
N ILE A 749 21.03 -0.01 -19.30
CA ILE A 749 21.88 -1.16 -18.99
C ILE A 749 21.34 -2.39 -19.70
N THR A 750 22.16 -3.08 -20.51
CA THR A 750 21.67 -4.22 -21.29
C THR A 750 21.41 -5.43 -20.40
N LYS A 751 20.32 -6.16 -20.64
CA LYS A 751 20.04 -7.43 -19.96
C LYS A 751 21.11 -8.48 -20.25
N ALA A 752 21.69 -8.41 -21.46
CA ALA A 752 22.75 -9.30 -21.88
C ALA A 752 24.04 -9.13 -21.08
N SER A 753 24.40 -7.90 -20.67
CA SER A 753 25.57 -7.69 -19.80
C SER A 753 25.33 -8.25 -18.40
N LEU A 754 24.11 -8.07 -17.87
CA LEU A 754 23.72 -8.61 -16.56
C LEU A 754 23.41 -10.11 -16.58
N GLY A 755 23.27 -10.73 -17.75
CA GLY A 755 22.95 -12.16 -17.86
C GLY A 755 21.49 -12.53 -17.51
N ILE A 756 20.58 -11.55 -17.56
CA ILE A 756 19.18 -11.69 -17.14
C ILE A 756 18.19 -11.65 -18.33
N ALA A 757 16.91 -11.88 -18.05
CA ALA A 757 15.83 -11.88 -19.04
C ALA A 757 14.52 -11.36 -18.42
N ASP A 758 13.47 -11.22 -19.23
CA ASP A 758 12.12 -10.87 -18.74
C ASP A 758 11.64 -11.84 -17.65
N GLY A 759 10.97 -11.31 -16.64
CA GLY A 759 10.54 -12.04 -15.45
C GLY A 759 11.66 -12.31 -14.44
N ALA A 760 12.89 -11.83 -14.66
CA ALA A 760 13.95 -11.94 -13.66
C ALA A 760 13.68 -11.02 -12.46
N SER A 761 14.03 -11.51 -11.28
CA SER A 761 14.24 -10.73 -10.08
C SER A 761 15.75 -10.54 -9.91
N VAL A 762 16.17 -9.34 -9.52
CA VAL A 762 17.58 -9.01 -9.26
C VAL A 762 17.68 -8.08 -8.06
N GLY A 763 18.78 -8.14 -7.32
CA GLY A 763 19.09 -7.13 -6.33
C GLY A 763 19.36 -5.78 -7.00
N PHE A 764 18.77 -4.70 -6.47
CA PHE A 764 18.80 -3.37 -7.06
C PHE A 764 18.85 -2.25 -6.01
N ASN A 765 19.60 -1.19 -6.29
CA ASN A 765 19.59 0.04 -5.50
C ASN A 765 19.85 1.27 -6.38
N ILE A 766 19.27 2.41 -5.98
CA ILE A 766 19.56 3.74 -6.52
C ILE A 766 20.16 4.56 -5.38
N ALA A 767 21.24 5.30 -5.64
CA ALA A 767 21.78 6.27 -4.70
C ALA A 767 22.04 7.63 -5.35
N MET A 768 21.86 8.70 -4.58
CA MET A 768 22.20 10.08 -4.93
C MET A 768 23.32 10.54 -3.99
N ASN A 769 24.37 11.16 -4.52
CA ASN A 769 25.37 11.89 -3.74
C ASN A 769 25.12 13.39 -3.85
N ASP A 770 25.30 14.09 -2.74
CA ASP A 770 25.19 15.56 -2.59
C ASP A 770 26.58 16.15 -2.33
N ASP A 771 27.04 17.15 -3.06
CA ASP A 771 28.22 17.96 -2.78
C ASP A 771 27.91 19.45 -2.81
N ASP A 772 28.15 20.15 -1.70
CA ASP A 772 28.01 21.60 -1.56
C ASP A 772 29.33 22.39 -1.75
N GLY A 773 30.32 21.78 -2.41
CA GLY A 773 31.61 22.38 -2.74
C GLY A 773 32.73 22.14 -1.72
N ALA A 774 32.53 21.16 -0.83
CA ALA A 774 33.53 20.67 0.13
C ALA A 774 33.81 19.17 -0.03
N GLY A 775 33.32 18.56 -1.11
CA GLY A 775 33.19 17.13 -1.32
C GLY A 775 31.93 16.60 -0.65
N ARG A 776 31.50 15.40 -1.06
CA ARG A 776 30.26 14.75 -0.65
C ARG A 776 29.77 15.06 0.78
N LYS A 777 28.69 15.82 0.87
CA LYS A 777 27.91 16.18 2.04
C LYS A 777 27.00 15.05 2.48
N SER A 778 26.32 14.34 1.58
CA SER A 778 25.40 13.26 1.95
C SER A 778 25.27 12.19 0.86
N GLN A 779 24.69 11.03 1.22
CA GLN A 779 24.31 10.00 0.25
C GLN A 779 22.94 9.40 0.63
N LEU A 780 21.96 9.58 -0.26
CA LEU A 780 20.60 9.08 -0.15
C LEU A 780 20.42 7.79 -0.96
N ASN A 781 19.79 6.76 -0.38
CA ASN A 781 19.64 5.44 -1.01
C ASN A 781 18.19 4.98 -1.07
N TRP A 782 17.84 4.16 -2.07
CA TRP A 782 16.50 3.59 -2.19
C TRP A 782 16.17 2.57 -1.11
N ASN A 783 17.07 1.61 -0.85
CA ASN A 783 16.81 0.55 0.13
C ASN A 783 17.91 0.44 1.19
N GLY A 784 19.16 0.19 0.77
CA GLY A 784 20.24 -0.17 1.68
C GLY A 784 21.59 0.43 1.32
N SER A 785 22.66 -0.18 1.84
CA SER A 785 24.02 0.36 1.78
C SER A 785 24.69 0.07 0.43
N PRO A 786 25.30 1.10 -0.20
CA PRO A 786 26.14 0.92 -1.38
C PRO A 786 27.20 -0.17 -1.17
N HIS A 787 27.46 -0.93 -2.24
CA HIS A 787 28.45 -2.02 -2.27
C HIS A 787 28.23 -3.18 -1.26
N ASN A 788 27.05 -3.31 -0.67
CA ASN A 788 26.67 -4.45 0.16
C ASN A 788 25.41 -5.08 -0.44
N GLU A 789 25.60 -6.06 -1.32
CA GLU A 789 24.54 -6.63 -2.16
C GLU A 789 23.36 -7.18 -1.36
N PHE A 790 23.60 -7.78 -0.18
CA PHE A 790 22.53 -8.27 0.71
C PHE A 790 21.56 -7.18 1.21
N THR A 791 21.94 -5.91 1.09
CA THR A 791 21.11 -4.77 1.50
C THR A 791 20.29 -4.18 0.36
N TYR A 792 20.45 -4.67 -0.87
CA TYR A 792 19.71 -4.15 -2.02
C TYR A 792 18.24 -4.54 -1.94
N GLY A 793 17.38 -3.70 -2.52
CA GLY A 793 15.98 -4.08 -2.76
C GLY A 793 15.90 -5.03 -3.95
N ILE A 794 14.69 -5.36 -4.38
CA ILE A 794 14.45 -6.26 -5.50
C ILE A 794 13.87 -5.48 -6.67
N LEU A 795 14.50 -5.61 -7.85
CA LEU A 795 13.91 -5.19 -9.11
C LEU A 795 13.38 -6.42 -9.85
N VAL A 796 12.08 -6.43 -10.14
CA VAL A 796 11.41 -7.44 -10.96
C VAL A 796 11.21 -6.89 -12.36
N LEU A 797 11.67 -7.62 -13.37
CA LEU A 797 11.41 -7.27 -14.77
C LEU A 797 10.05 -7.84 -15.18
N GLY A 798 9.06 -6.97 -15.33
CA GLY A 798 7.71 -7.33 -15.74
C GLY A 798 7.68 -8.16 -17.02
N GLN A 799 6.72 -9.07 -17.12
CA GLN A 799 6.46 -9.73 -18.40
C GLN A 799 5.60 -8.81 -19.27
N ALA A 800 5.67 -8.98 -20.60
CA ALA A 800 4.70 -8.33 -21.47
C ALA A 800 3.30 -8.70 -20.96
N SER A 801 2.42 -7.71 -20.81
CA SER A 801 0.98 -7.95 -20.71
C SER A 801 0.57 -8.73 -21.95
N SER A 802 0.49 -10.06 -21.83
CA SER A 802 -0.07 -10.87 -22.88
C SER A 802 -1.58 -10.65 -22.83
N ASP A 803 -2.09 -9.93 -23.83
CA ASP A 803 -3.46 -10.10 -24.28
C ASP A 803 -3.74 -11.61 -24.41
N GLY A 804 -4.40 -12.19 -23.40
CA GLY A 804 -4.65 -13.62 -23.26
C GLY A 804 -3.90 -14.23 -22.06
N GLY A 805 -4.68 -14.63 -21.06
CA GLY A 805 -4.19 -15.10 -19.77
C GLY A 805 -3.13 -16.19 -19.83
N ASP A 806 -2.11 -15.99 -19.00
CA ASP A 806 -1.51 -17.01 -18.15
C ASP A 806 -1.23 -16.29 -16.83
N SER A 807 -2.22 -16.30 -15.93
CA SER A 807 -1.95 -16.27 -14.50
C SER A 807 -0.92 -17.36 -14.20
N ALA A 808 -0.06 -17.16 -13.19
CA ALA A 808 0.74 -18.26 -12.67
C ALA A 808 -0.19 -19.47 -12.50
N ALA A 809 0.08 -20.57 -13.21
CA ALA A 809 -0.85 -21.70 -13.25
C ALA A 809 -1.14 -22.15 -11.82
N ASP A 810 -2.39 -22.04 -11.38
CA ASP A 810 -2.78 -22.40 -10.02
C ASP A 810 -2.44 -23.87 -9.78
N VAL A 811 -1.42 -24.11 -8.96
CA VAL A 811 -1.06 -25.47 -8.55
C VAL A 811 -1.85 -25.77 -7.29
N SER A 812 -2.91 -26.56 -7.43
CA SER A 812 -3.70 -27.04 -6.31
C SER A 812 -3.19 -28.41 -5.84
N ILE A 813 -3.12 -28.56 -4.53
CA ILE A 813 -2.81 -29.82 -3.86
C ILE A 813 -4.05 -30.31 -3.12
N SER A 814 -4.41 -31.58 -3.31
CA SER A 814 -5.42 -32.25 -2.49
C SER A 814 -4.90 -33.58 -1.98
N MET A 815 -5.41 -34.02 -0.84
CA MET A 815 -5.03 -35.31 -0.25
C MET A 815 -6.27 -36.13 0.05
N THR A 816 -6.32 -37.37 -0.43
CA THR A 816 -7.40 -38.32 -0.13
C THR A 816 -6.80 -39.72 0.07
N ASP A 817 -7.14 -40.40 1.17
CA ASP A 817 -6.70 -41.77 1.49
C ASP A 817 -5.17 -42.03 1.43
N GLY A 818 -4.35 -41.02 1.75
CA GLY A 818 -2.87 -41.15 1.73
C GLY A 818 -2.22 -40.89 0.36
N VAL A 819 -3.04 -40.48 -0.62
CA VAL A 819 -2.62 -40.11 -1.97
C VAL A 819 -2.74 -38.59 -2.11
N ILE A 820 -1.65 -37.96 -2.54
CA ILE A 820 -1.58 -36.55 -2.89
C ILE A 820 -1.96 -36.43 -4.37
N VAL A 821 -2.92 -35.58 -4.70
CA VAL A 821 -3.28 -35.25 -6.08
C VAL A 821 -2.83 -33.81 -6.34
N LEU A 822 -1.97 -33.65 -7.35
CA LEU A 822 -1.54 -32.34 -7.83
C LEU A 822 -2.29 -31.99 -9.10
N THR A 823 -2.99 -30.86 -9.09
CA THR A 823 -3.69 -30.26 -10.23
C THR A 823 -3.03 -28.93 -10.56
N TRP A 824 -2.85 -28.64 -11.83
CA TRP A 824 -2.36 -27.36 -12.33
C TRP A 824 -3.05 -26.98 -13.63
N GLU A 825 -3.15 -25.69 -13.87
CA GLU A 825 -3.71 -25.16 -15.11
C GLU A 825 -2.68 -25.17 -16.25
N GLY A 826 -3.16 -25.18 -17.50
CA GLY A 826 -2.30 -25.21 -18.68
C GLY A 826 -1.60 -26.54 -18.97
N ASN A 827 -0.53 -26.48 -19.77
CA ASN A 827 0.21 -27.65 -20.29
C ASN A 827 1.55 -27.90 -19.57
N GLY A 828 1.72 -27.35 -18.37
CA GLY A 828 2.97 -27.40 -17.60
C GLY A 828 3.45 -28.83 -17.33
N THR A 829 4.76 -29.02 -17.25
CA THR A 829 5.42 -30.29 -16.94
C THR A 829 5.73 -30.37 -15.46
N LEU A 830 5.15 -31.36 -14.78
CA LEU A 830 5.49 -31.62 -13.37
C LEU A 830 6.95 -32.10 -13.25
N GLN A 831 7.69 -31.47 -12.35
CA GLN A 831 9.04 -31.85 -11.95
C GLN A 831 9.07 -32.21 -10.46
N SER A 832 10.04 -33.03 -10.06
CA SER A 832 10.26 -33.42 -8.66
C SER A 832 11.73 -33.26 -8.26
N ALA A 833 11.96 -33.01 -6.98
CA ALA A 833 13.30 -32.91 -6.38
C ALA A 833 13.32 -33.46 -4.95
N THR A 834 14.53 -33.75 -4.44
CA THR A 834 14.75 -34.18 -3.05
C THR A 834 14.93 -33.01 -2.07
N ALA A 835 15.08 -31.79 -2.58
CA ALA A 835 15.18 -30.53 -1.84
C ALA A 835 14.52 -29.42 -2.67
N VAL A 836 14.04 -28.35 -2.01
CA VAL A 836 13.41 -27.20 -2.69
C VAL A 836 14.35 -26.51 -3.69
N THR A 837 15.66 -26.56 -3.42
CA THR A 837 16.72 -26.02 -4.31
C THR A 837 17.04 -26.91 -5.52
N GLY A 838 16.39 -28.06 -5.67
CA GLY A 838 16.65 -29.02 -6.75
C GLY A 838 17.76 -30.05 -6.42
N PRO A 839 18.35 -30.72 -7.42
CA PRO A 839 18.08 -30.62 -8.85
C PRO A 839 16.70 -31.19 -9.23
N TRP A 840 16.00 -30.49 -10.13
CA TRP A 840 14.65 -30.84 -10.57
C TRP A 840 14.66 -31.79 -11.77
N SER A 841 13.85 -32.85 -11.71
CA SER A 841 13.70 -33.82 -12.79
C SER A 841 12.23 -34.00 -13.17
N ALA A 842 11.93 -34.07 -14.46
CA ALA A 842 10.57 -34.30 -14.94
C ALA A 842 9.98 -35.60 -14.40
N VAL A 843 8.71 -35.56 -14.01
CA VAL A 843 7.94 -36.75 -13.62
C VAL A 843 7.35 -37.37 -14.88
N ASP A 844 7.82 -38.56 -15.22
CA ASP A 844 7.44 -39.26 -16.46
C ASP A 844 5.92 -39.46 -16.58
N ASN A 845 5.33 -38.93 -17.65
CA ASN A 845 3.90 -39.04 -17.99
C ASN A 845 2.95 -38.41 -16.95
N ALA A 846 3.42 -37.45 -16.15
CA ALA A 846 2.55 -36.66 -15.29
C ALA A 846 1.68 -35.70 -16.12
N ALA A 847 0.41 -35.59 -15.74
CA ALA A 847 -0.55 -34.62 -16.25
C ALA A 847 -1.34 -34.06 -15.07
N SER A 848 -1.95 -32.89 -15.23
CA SER A 848 -2.78 -32.28 -14.18
C SER A 848 -3.81 -33.28 -13.64
N GLY A 849 -3.89 -33.39 -12.32
CA GLY A 849 -4.63 -34.44 -11.62
C GLY A 849 -3.80 -35.70 -11.32
N VAL A 850 -2.46 -35.61 -11.34
CA VAL A 850 -1.59 -36.75 -11.06
C VAL A 850 -1.67 -37.15 -9.59
N ALA A 851 -1.89 -38.45 -9.37
CA ALA A 851 -1.89 -39.06 -8.05
C ALA A 851 -0.49 -39.53 -7.66
N ILE A 852 -0.04 -39.11 -6.49
CA ILE A 852 1.27 -39.34 -5.90
C ILE A 852 1.09 -39.99 -4.53
N GLU A 853 1.68 -41.16 -4.35
CA GLU A 853 1.65 -41.85 -3.05
C GLU A 853 2.56 -41.14 -2.04
N ALA A 854 2.02 -40.76 -0.88
CA ALA A 854 2.78 -40.17 0.22
C ALA A 854 3.69 -41.25 0.87
N SER A 855 4.83 -41.51 0.23
CA SER A 855 5.76 -42.59 0.59
C SER A 855 6.97 -42.13 1.42
N ALA A 856 7.10 -40.83 1.66
CA ALA A 856 8.17 -40.20 2.44
C ALA A 856 7.60 -39.11 3.36
N SER A 857 8.39 -38.65 4.34
CA SER A 857 8.00 -37.55 5.23
C SER A 857 7.93 -36.20 4.52
N GLN A 858 8.61 -36.04 3.38
CA GLN A 858 8.59 -34.85 2.53
C GLN A 858 8.96 -35.22 1.09
N ALA A 859 8.43 -34.46 0.12
CA ALA A 859 8.77 -34.51 -1.30
C ALA A 859 8.48 -33.15 -1.93
N PHE A 860 9.29 -32.71 -2.90
CA PHE A 860 9.15 -31.39 -3.53
C PHE A 860 8.74 -31.56 -4.99
N TYR A 861 7.76 -30.77 -5.42
CA TYR A 861 7.23 -30.74 -6.77
C TYR A 861 7.09 -29.30 -7.27
N ARG A 862 7.23 -29.10 -8.58
CA ARG A 862 6.92 -27.83 -9.26
C ARG A 862 6.37 -28.07 -10.65
N VAL A 863 5.61 -27.12 -11.18
CA VAL A 863 5.09 -27.13 -12.55
C VAL A 863 5.89 -26.11 -13.37
N ARG A 864 6.29 -26.47 -14.59
CA ARG A 864 7.09 -25.62 -15.50
C ARG A 864 6.53 -25.59 -16.91
#